data_AF-U1GJW7-F1
#
_entry.id   AF-U1GJW7-F1
#
_cell.length_a   1.000
_cell.length_b   1.000
_cell.length_c   1.000
_cell.angle_alpha   90.00
_cell.angle_beta   90.00
_cell.angle_gamma   90.00
#
_symmetry.space_group_name_H-M   'P 1'
#
loop_
_entity.id
_entity.type
_entity.pdbx_description
1 polymer ?
#
loop_
_entity_poly.entity_id
_entity_poly.type
_entity_poly.pdbx_seq_one_letter_code
_entity_poly.pdbx_strand_id
1 'polypeptide(L)'
;MAYKQLGDIDTESDESRLLESSSWKESSAVLHFKKSWYLFLGAITLLFVFLGLSNVAMIIRLVDLKQSLVGLESMQETWQTLQTLTEYSSSDLATANSAWDRYKINGFVALPKAWTADRQWPIARDMPDDTDKGIYVVDGFHQLHCLITIRDTVADLLDGKIENRTHVVRHLNHCYDALRQAIICRADDTPLYVPLDTFFAGDGQQRRCKNWNTLQEWASLLAASTNGMLASWAEIVAAVCILQLGWLLYGVVYRLFLSPLAKLPGPKLAALTSWYEFYFDVIQPGKFVWKIKDLHEQYGPIIRVTPWEVHINDVDFLDDIYAPSHRKRDKYAFQLRTLPVSLSIGGTRTHDLHRRRREALNPFFSKNSVMSLESSINEKVEQLCRLMEDRQKKNTPVNLSDVYYGFALDVVSHYSFGHDDNILADEVQASTMRRNNSELLLGIKFNQHFPWIVDALNMLPTTIAKKIMPPGVRDMVDFSTKIRGEIQQVLEDKENARKGIKRSIFYELRDHPTLPSAEKSLLRLEHEAVLLVMAGTDSTAKSMAVAHFYLLANPQVMTRLRAELQTLSAAPSWAELEQLPYFNAVVAEANRLSFGVTARLCRIAPEEILMYKGYCIPAGTPVSMTTLCAHTNETNFPDPWTFNPDRWLGPDGPRKRKYHMAFNKGSRICIGINLAHAELFLVIAAMMRYDMKLFETDISDVQFEHDYHVGFPKLDSKGIRAKVQGKHDG
;
A
#
# COMPACT_ATOMS: atom_id res chain seq x y z
N MET A 1 -22.49 0.52 -49.33
CA MET A 1 -22.06 0.60 -50.74
C MET A 1 -21.73 2.05 -51.06
N ALA A 2 -20.53 2.51 -50.70
CA ALA A 2 -19.84 3.75 -51.11
C ALA A 2 -18.59 3.95 -50.21
N TYR A 3 -17.62 3.04 -50.31
CA TYR A 3 -16.23 3.26 -49.88
C TYR A 3 -15.37 2.69 -51.01
N LYS A 4 -15.10 3.53 -52.01
CA LYS A 4 -14.17 3.23 -53.09
C LYS A 4 -13.66 4.56 -53.65
N GLN A 5 -12.64 5.13 -53.01
CA GLN A 5 -11.63 6.04 -53.58
C GLN A 5 -10.71 6.56 -52.46
N LEU A 6 -9.83 5.70 -51.97
CA LEU A 6 -8.48 6.06 -51.55
C LEU A 6 -7.62 4.89 -52.02
N GLY A 7 -6.71 5.16 -52.96
CA GLY A 7 -6.01 4.17 -53.75
C GLY A 7 -4.90 3.44 -53.00
N ASP A 8 -4.69 2.20 -53.44
CA ASP A 8 -3.49 1.36 -53.40
C ASP A 8 -2.50 1.59 -52.25
N ILE A 9 -2.73 0.84 -51.17
CA ILE A 9 -1.64 0.24 -50.40
C ILE A 9 -1.97 -1.26 -50.28
N ASP A 10 -1.03 -2.08 -50.76
CA ASP A 10 -1.03 -3.54 -50.76
C ASP A 10 -1.52 -4.12 -49.41
N THR A 11 -2.59 -4.91 -49.43
CA THR A 11 -3.27 -5.42 -48.21
C THR A 11 -3.34 -6.95 -48.14
N GLU A 12 -2.40 -7.68 -48.74
CA GLU A 12 -2.40 -9.15 -48.68
C GLU A 12 -1.12 -9.81 -48.15
N SER A 13 -0.21 -9.06 -47.51
CA SER A 13 0.97 -9.66 -46.86
C SER A 13 1.30 -9.21 -45.43
N ASP A 14 0.42 -8.47 -44.74
CA ASP A 14 0.76 -7.85 -43.45
C ASP A 14 0.01 -8.41 -42.21
N GLU A 15 -1.01 -9.26 -42.38
CA GLU A 15 -1.65 -9.92 -41.23
C GLU A 15 -0.73 -10.96 -40.56
N SER A 16 0.23 -11.54 -41.29
CA SER A 16 1.22 -12.46 -40.73
C SER A 16 2.48 -11.77 -40.18
N ARG A 17 2.68 -10.46 -40.41
CA ARG A 17 3.82 -9.68 -39.87
C ARG A 17 3.50 -8.94 -38.57
N LEU A 18 2.22 -8.74 -38.26
CA LEU A 18 1.76 -8.14 -36.99
C LEU A 18 1.81 -9.12 -35.80
N LEU A 19 2.07 -10.41 -36.03
CA LEU A 19 2.21 -11.44 -34.98
C LEU A 19 3.66 -11.87 -34.70
N GLU A 20 4.66 -11.40 -35.45
CA GLU A 20 6.07 -11.82 -35.28
C GLU A 20 7.07 -10.70 -34.94
N SER A 21 6.63 -9.44 -34.76
CA SER A 21 7.53 -8.34 -34.33
C SER A 21 7.50 -8.02 -32.83
N SER A 22 7.05 -8.97 -31.99
CA SER A 22 7.06 -8.84 -30.52
C SER A 22 8.45 -8.97 -29.89
N SER A 23 9.50 -8.40 -30.50
CA SER A 23 10.74 -8.13 -29.77
C SER A 23 10.52 -6.87 -28.94
N TRP A 24 9.92 -7.06 -27.77
CA TRP A 24 9.73 -6.05 -26.73
C TRP A 24 11.07 -5.41 -26.38
N LYS A 25 11.39 -4.25 -26.97
CA LYS A 25 12.29 -3.30 -26.30
C LYS A 25 11.47 -2.63 -25.21
N GLU A 26 11.41 -3.28 -24.06
CA GLU A 26 10.86 -2.71 -22.82
C GLU A 26 11.49 -1.34 -22.60
N SER A 27 10.64 -0.31 -22.41
CA SER A 27 11.11 1.01 -22.04
C SER A 27 11.87 0.94 -20.71
N SER A 28 12.90 1.79 -20.52
CA SER A 28 13.73 1.73 -19.31
C SER A 28 12.91 1.90 -18.02
N ALA A 29 11.77 2.60 -18.09
CA ALA A 29 10.81 2.76 -16.99
C ALA A 29 10.17 1.43 -16.56
N VAL A 30 9.75 0.59 -17.52
CA VAL A 30 9.17 -0.74 -17.24
C VAL A 30 10.24 -1.69 -16.68
N LEU A 31 11.46 -1.61 -17.21
CA LEU A 31 12.59 -2.42 -16.75
C LEU A 31 13.04 -2.03 -15.33
N HIS A 32 13.07 -0.73 -15.03
CA HIS A 32 13.33 -0.21 -13.68
C HIS A 32 12.22 -0.60 -12.70
N PHE A 33 10.95 -0.53 -13.12
CA PHE A 33 9.83 -0.99 -12.30
C PHE A 33 9.93 -2.49 -12.00
N LYS A 34 10.23 -3.34 -12.99
CA LYS A 34 10.43 -4.79 -12.80
C LYS A 34 11.63 -5.12 -11.90
N LYS A 35 12.77 -4.43 -12.04
CA LYS A 35 13.93 -4.63 -11.16
C LYS A 35 13.64 -4.23 -9.72
N SER A 36 13.00 -3.07 -9.52
CA SER A 36 12.53 -2.64 -8.21
C SER A 36 11.49 -3.61 -7.64
N TRP A 37 10.67 -4.23 -8.49
CA TRP A 37 9.66 -5.21 -8.13
C TRP A 37 10.24 -6.53 -7.61
N TYR A 38 11.26 -7.10 -8.26
CA TYR A 38 11.90 -8.33 -7.75
C TYR A 38 12.62 -8.09 -6.41
N LEU A 39 13.25 -6.92 -6.25
CA LEU A 39 13.87 -6.52 -4.99
C LEU A 39 12.82 -6.29 -3.89
N PHE A 40 11.67 -5.71 -4.25
CA PHE A 40 10.56 -5.44 -3.33
C PHE A 40 9.80 -6.71 -2.92
N LEU A 41 9.56 -7.65 -3.83
CA LEU A 41 9.03 -8.99 -3.51
C LEU A 41 9.99 -9.76 -2.60
N GLY A 42 11.30 -9.69 -2.87
CA GLY A 42 12.32 -10.24 -1.99
C GLY A 42 12.24 -9.63 -0.59
N ALA A 43 12.14 -8.30 -0.50
CA ALA A 43 12.04 -7.57 0.77
C ALA A 43 10.73 -7.85 1.53
N ILE A 44 9.57 -7.94 0.86
CA ILE A 44 8.29 -8.29 1.49
C ILE A 44 8.30 -9.73 2.00
N THR A 45 8.81 -10.67 1.19
CA THR A 45 8.89 -12.07 1.60
C THR A 45 9.81 -12.19 2.82
N LEU A 46 10.93 -11.47 2.82
CA LEU A 46 11.80 -11.34 3.98
C LEU A 46 11.10 -10.67 5.17
N LEU A 47 10.27 -9.64 4.97
CA LEU A 47 9.53 -8.94 6.04
C LEU A 47 8.43 -9.80 6.65
N PHE A 48 7.68 -10.58 5.87
CA PHE A 48 6.70 -11.54 6.38
C PHE A 48 7.37 -12.70 7.11
N VAL A 49 8.53 -13.16 6.62
CA VAL A 49 9.39 -14.09 7.37
C VAL A 49 9.86 -13.43 8.67
N PHE A 50 10.27 -12.17 8.65
CA PHE A 50 10.74 -11.44 9.83
C PHE A 50 9.63 -11.16 10.86
N LEU A 51 8.42 -10.85 10.42
CA LEU A 51 7.23 -10.65 11.26
C LEU A 51 6.70 -11.98 11.79
N GLY A 52 6.81 -13.06 11.02
CA GLY A 52 6.59 -14.42 11.52
C GLY A 52 7.60 -14.77 12.62
N LEU A 53 8.89 -14.49 12.40
CA LEU A 53 9.96 -14.71 13.35
C LEU A 53 9.90 -13.79 14.58
N SER A 54 9.42 -12.55 14.45
CA SER A 54 9.29 -11.62 15.59
C SER A 54 8.11 -11.96 16.50
N ASN A 55 7.02 -12.50 15.95
CA ASN A 55 5.93 -13.08 16.76
C ASN A 55 6.39 -14.34 17.49
N VAL A 56 7.23 -15.17 16.86
CA VAL A 56 7.90 -16.30 17.53
C VAL A 56 8.85 -15.79 18.62
N ALA A 57 9.63 -14.74 18.38
CA ALA A 57 10.52 -14.14 19.38
C ALA A 57 9.77 -13.49 20.56
N MET A 58 8.59 -12.91 20.33
CA MET A 58 7.74 -12.36 21.39
C MET A 58 7.12 -13.47 22.26
N ILE A 59 6.74 -14.59 21.65
CA ILE A 59 6.29 -15.80 22.37
C ILE A 59 7.46 -16.41 23.16
N ILE A 60 8.67 -16.42 22.60
CA ILE A 60 9.90 -16.84 23.31
C ILE A 60 10.17 -15.95 24.54
N ARG A 61 9.99 -14.62 24.43
CA ARG A 61 10.15 -13.68 25.57
C ARG A 61 9.08 -13.83 26.66
N LEU A 62 7.87 -14.25 26.32
CA LEU A 62 6.82 -14.53 27.31
C LEU A 62 7.04 -15.86 28.06
N VAL A 63 7.83 -16.78 27.49
CA VAL A 63 8.27 -18.03 28.13
C VAL A 63 9.49 -17.81 29.05
N ASP A 64 10.26 -16.74 28.85
CA ASP A 64 11.43 -16.39 29.67
C ASP A 64 11.07 -16.00 31.13
N LEU A 65 9.79 -15.69 31.41
CA LEU A 65 9.29 -15.39 32.75
C LEU A 65 9.04 -16.64 33.64
N LYS A 66 9.45 -17.83 33.19
CA LYS A 66 9.35 -19.09 33.96
C LYS A 66 10.71 -19.69 34.37
N GLN A 67 11.82 -18.93 34.33
CA GLN A 67 13.13 -19.36 34.85
C GLN A 67 13.27 -19.24 36.38
N SER A 68 12.26 -19.68 37.13
CA SER A 68 12.46 -20.14 38.51
C SER A 68 13.15 -21.53 38.58
N LEU A 69 13.63 -22.04 37.44
CA LEU A 69 14.19 -23.38 37.29
C LEU A 69 15.70 -23.49 37.49
N VAL A 70 16.38 -22.43 37.93
CA VAL A 70 17.80 -22.50 38.31
C VAL A 70 18.04 -22.06 39.75
N GLY A 71 17.19 -22.56 40.65
CA GLY A 71 17.34 -22.40 42.10
C GLY A 71 18.45 -23.27 42.68
N LEU A 72 19.69 -23.14 42.19
CA LEU A 72 20.89 -23.76 42.79
C LEU A 72 21.03 -23.41 44.28
N GLU A 73 20.54 -22.24 44.69
CA GLU A 73 20.56 -21.76 46.08
C GLU A 73 19.38 -22.24 46.93
N SER A 74 18.35 -22.86 46.34
CA SER A 74 17.08 -23.21 47.01
C SER A 74 16.93 -24.69 47.38
N MET A 75 17.98 -25.51 47.23
CA MET A 75 17.88 -26.94 47.53
C MET A 75 17.47 -27.18 48.98
N GLN A 76 16.40 -27.96 49.16
CA GLN A 76 15.83 -28.25 50.47
C GLN A 76 16.88 -28.92 51.38
N GLU A 77 17.03 -28.39 52.58
CA GLU A 77 17.85 -28.98 53.63
C GLU A 77 16.98 -29.78 54.58
N THR A 78 17.54 -30.88 55.08
CA THR A 78 16.89 -31.77 56.04
C THR A 78 17.82 -31.99 57.21
N TRP A 79 17.26 -31.98 58.42
CA TRP A 79 17.97 -32.45 59.61
C TRP A 79 18.05 -33.97 59.58
N GLN A 80 19.28 -34.49 59.71
CA GLN A 80 19.53 -35.92 59.77
C GLN A 80 20.36 -36.25 61.01
N THR A 81 20.04 -37.38 61.65
CA THR A 81 20.83 -37.92 62.75
C THR A 81 22.12 -38.51 62.19
N LEU A 82 23.28 -38.04 62.66
CA LEU A 82 24.56 -38.65 62.37
C LEU A 82 24.64 -39.99 63.13
N GLN A 83 24.89 -41.08 62.42
CA GLN A 83 25.22 -42.37 63.04
C GLN A 83 26.58 -42.85 62.53
N THR A 84 27.42 -43.27 63.47
CA THR A 84 28.79 -43.73 63.20
C THR A 84 28.79 -45.13 62.60
N LEU A 85 27.80 -45.94 62.97
CA LEU A 85 27.59 -47.29 62.43
C LEU A 85 26.32 -47.33 61.60
N THR A 86 26.47 -47.54 60.29
CA THR A 86 25.36 -47.70 59.34
C THR A 86 25.60 -48.94 58.48
N GLU A 87 24.66 -49.27 57.60
CA GLU A 87 24.83 -50.36 56.62
C GLU A 87 26.09 -50.18 55.74
N TYR A 88 26.57 -48.95 55.55
CA TYR A 88 27.79 -48.63 54.79
C TYR A 88 29.09 -48.99 55.52
N SER A 89 29.03 -49.18 56.85
CA SER A 89 30.13 -49.57 57.72
C SER A 89 29.92 -50.96 58.32
N SER A 90 29.04 -51.77 57.71
CA SER A 90 28.80 -53.15 58.14
C SER A 90 30.09 -53.98 58.09
N SER A 91 30.28 -54.86 59.07
CA SER A 91 31.37 -55.85 59.05
C SER A 91 31.15 -56.94 57.99
N ASP A 92 29.93 -57.08 57.47
CA ASP A 92 29.64 -57.88 56.28
C ASP A 92 29.87 -57.04 55.01
N LEU A 93 30.93 -57.39 54.27
CA LEU A 93 31.36 -56.70 53.05
C LEU A 93 30.31 -56.74 51.94
N ALA A 94 29.49 -57.80 51.85
CA ALA A 94 28.47 -57.90 50.81
C ALA A 94 27.36 -56.86 51.02
N THR A 95 26.90 -56.71 52.27
CA THR A 95 25.95 -55.66 52.67
C THR A 95 26.53 -54.27 52.47
N ALA A 96 27.78 -54.03 52.90
CA ALA A 96 28.44 -52.74 52.73
C ALA A 96 28.59 -52.39 51.23
N ASN A 97 29.13 -53.30 50.41
CA ASN A 97 29.31 -53.07 48.96
C ASN A 97 27.99 -52.78 48.27
N SER A 98 26.94 -53.56 48.55
CA SER A 98 25.61 -53.33 48.00
C SER A 98 25.05 -51.96 48.39
N ALA A 99 25.34 -51.48 49.60
CA ALA A 99 24.93 -50.16 50.05
C ALA A 99 25.64 -49.05 49.27
N TRP A 100 26.96 -49.15 49.07
CA TRP A 100 27.79 -48.19 48.32
C TRP A 100 27.45 -48.17 46.81
N ASP A 101 27.16 -49.33 46.21
CA ASP A 101 26.84 -49.47 44.78
C ASP A 101 25.52 -48.78 44.37
N ARG A 102 24.65 -48.42 45.33
CA ARG A 102 23.39 -47.70 45.05
C ARG A 102 23.62 -46.30 44.50
N TYR A 103 24.79 -45.71 44.74
CA TYR A 103 25.09 -44.37 44.24
C TYR A 103 25.57 -44.40 42.79
N LYS A 104 24.72 -43.93 41.88
CA LYS A 104 25.11 -43.68 40.50
C LYS A 104 25.98 -42.43 40.42
N ILE A 105 27.25 -42.59 40.08
CA ILE A 105 28.26 -41.53 40.11
C ILE A 105 28.24 -40.64 38.84
N ASN A 106 27.10 -40.52 38.16
CA ASN A 106 26.99 -39.72 36.94
C ASN A 106 26.42 -38.33 37.27
N GLY A 107 27.30 -37.45 37.74
CA GLY A 107 26.98 -36.06 38.13
C GLY A 107 27.24 -35.03 37.04
N PHE A 108 27.46 -35.44 35.79
CA PHE A 108 27.73 -34.51 34.69
C PHE A 108 26.44 -33.82 34.23
N VAL A 109 26.51 -32.50 34.06
CA VAL A 109 25.42 -31.66 33.56
C VAL A 109 25.91 -30.78 32.42
N ALA A 110 25.08 -30.63 31.39
CA ALA A 110 25.37 -29.75 30.26
C ALA A 110 24.64 -28.42 30.45
N LEU A 111 25.38 -27.33 30.59
CA LEU A 111 24.83 -25.99 30.84
C LEU A 111 25.13 -25.04 29.68
N PRO A 112 24.19 -24.16 29.28
CA PRO A 112 24.43 -23.19 28.21
C PRO A 112 25.57 -22.22 28.56
N LYS A 113 26.52 -22.03 27.64
CA LYS A 113 27.69 -21.16 27.85
C LYS A 113 27.31 -19.70 28.11
N ALA A 114 26.23 -19.21 27.50
CA ALA A 114 25.73 -17.85 27.74
C ALA A 114 25.26 -17.67 29.20
N TRP A 115 24.57 -18.67 29.76
CA TRP A 115 24.06 -18.64 31.13
C TRP A 115 25.19 -18.69 32.17
N THR A 116 26.24 -19.47 31.90
CA THR A 116 27.44 -19.54 32.75
C THR A 116 28.30 -18.29 32.62
N ALA A 117 28.41 -17.68 31.44
CA ALA A 117 29.16 -16.44 31.20
C ALA A 117 28.57 -15.24 31.96
N ASP A 118 27.24 -15.11 32.00
CA ASP A 118 26.52 -14.10 32.79
C ASP A 118 26.85 -14.18 34.29
N ARG A 119 27.15 -15.38 34.79
CA ARG A 119 27.57 -15.64 36.17
C ARG A 119 29.09 -15.60 36.37
N GLN A 120 29.84 -15.19 35.35
CA GLN A 120 31.30 -15.14 35.35
C GLN A 120 31.96 -16.49 35.66
N TRP A 121 31.30 -17.59 35.32
CA TRP A 121 31.88 -18.92 35.50
C TRP A 121 32.93 -19.20 34.42
N PRO A 122 33.98 -19.97 34.74
CA PRO A 122 34.96 -20.41 33.75
C PRO A 122 34.30 -21.21 32.61
N ILE A 123 34.85 -21.05 31.40
CA ILE A 123 34.42 -21.81 30.22
C ILE A 123 34.81 -23.28 30.42
N ALA A 124 33.80 -24.15 30.50
CA ALA A 124 34.00 -25.59 30.56
C ALA A 124 34.19 -26.21 29.17
N ARG A 125 34.61 -27.47 29.14
CA ARG A 125 34.77 -28.26 27.91
C ARG A 125 33.42 -28.41 27.21
N ASP A 126 33.44 -28.33 25.89
CA ASP A 126 32.26 -28.47 25.03
C ASP A 126 31.62 -29.85 25.19
N MET A 127 30.29 -29.87 25.14
CA MET A 127 29.55 -31.13 25.01
C MET A 127 29.79 -31.67 23.59
N PRO A 128 30.13 -32.97 23.42
CA PRO A 128 30.46 -33.56 22.12
C PRO A 128 29.44 -33.27 21.01
N ASP A 129 28.15 -33.19 21.36
CA ASP A 129 27.05 -33.04 20.41
C ASP A 129 26.42 -31.63 20.43
N ASP A 130 26.88 -30.71 21.29
CA ASP A 130 26.34 -29.36 21.42
C ASP A 130 27.40 -28.39 21.95
N THR A 131 28.08 -27.69 21.02
CA THR A 131 29.17 -26.76 21.34
C THR A 131 28.72 -25.48 22.05
N ASP A 132 27.41 -25.20 22.11
CA ASP A 132 26.88 -24.06 22.85
C ASP A 132 26.71 -24.37 24.34
N LYS A 133 26.94 -25.63 24.75
CA LYS A 133 26.91 -26.08 26.15
C LYS A 133 28.28 -26.52 26.63
N GLY A 134 28.58 -26.17 27.88
CA GLY A 134 29.74 -26.66 28.62
C GLY A 134 29.37 -27.83 29.52
N ILE A 135 30.28 -28.79 29.67
CA ILE A 135 30.16 -29.93 30.59
C ILE A 135 30.65 -29.50 31.98
N TYR A 136 29.76 -29.53 32.96
CA TYR A 136 30.07 -29.30 34.37
C TYR A 136 29.77 -30.56 35.18
N VAL A 137 30.39 -30.69 36.35
CA VAL A 137 30.09 -31.78 37.30
C VAL A 137 29.48 -31.19 38.55
N VAL A 138 28.38 -31.77 39.00
CA VAL A 138 27.76 -31.42 40.27
C VAL A 138 28.67 -31.87 41.41
N ASP A 139 29.10 -30.90 42.22
CA ASP A 139 30.16 -31.10 43.22
C ASP A 139 29.85 -32.20 44.25
N GLY A 140 28.60 -32.35 44.70
CA GLY A 140 28.21 -33.45 45.61
C GLY A 140 28.45 -34.85 45.01
N PHE A 141 28.18 -35.02 43.71
CA PHE A 141 28.46 -36.28 43.01
C PHE A 141 29.97 -36.49 42.81
N HIS A 142 30.73 -35.42 42.60
CA HIS A 142 32.19 -35.49 42.50
C HIS A 142 32.85 -35.86 43.83
N GLN A 143 32.37 -35.32 44.96
CA GLN A 143 32.86 -35.70 46.29
C GLN A 143 32.59 -37.17 46.59
N LEU A 144 31.39 -37.66 46.25
CA LEU A 144 31.03 -39.06 46.43
C LEU A 144 31.84 -39.98 45.51
N HIS A 145 32.10 -39.57 44.26
CA HIS A 145 33.05 -40.24 43.37
C HIS A 145 34.42 -40.41 44.03
N CYS A 146 34.98 -39.32 44.56
CA CYS A 146 36.28 -39.34 45.22
C CYS A 146 36.31 -40.28 46.43
N LEU A 147 35.26 -40.26 47.27
CA LEU A 147 35.17 -41.11 48.45
C LEU A 147 35.09 -42.61 48.09
N ILE A 148 34.23 -42.96 47.14
CA ILE A 148 34.08 -44.35 46.66
C ILE A 148 35.40 -44.81 46.03
N THR A 149 36.00 -43.99 45.16
CA THR A 149 37.28 -44.31 44.53
C THR A 149 38.38 -44.53 45.57
N ILE A 150 38.48 -43.70 46.62
CA ILE A 150 39.45 -43.90 47.70
C ILE A 150 39.19 -45.22 48.43
N ARG A 151 37.94 -45.48 48.81
CA ARG A 151 37.53 -46.71 49.50
C ARG A 151 37.92 -47.95 48.70
N ASP A 152 37.49 -48.02 47.45
CA ASP A 152 37.68 -49.19 46.59
C ASP A 152 39.17 -49.37 46.27
N THR A 153 39.89 -48.27 46.03
CA THR A 153 41.33 -48.31 45.83
C THR A 153 42.07 -48.81 47.07
N VAL A 154 41.70 -48.37 48.27
CA VAL A 154 42.30 -48.85 49.52
C VAL A 154 41.98 -50.33 49.75
N ALA A 155 40.76 -50.77 49.45
CA ALA A 155 40.39 -52.18 49.50
C ALA A 155 41.22 -53.02 48.51
N ASP A 156 41.34 -52.57 47.27
CA ASP A 156 42.15 -53.24 46.24
C ASP A 156 43.65 -53.25 46.57
N LEU A 157 44.16 -52.20 47.24
CA LEU A 157 45.53 -52.17 47.75
C LEU A 157 45.75 -53.19 48.87
N LEU A 158 44.81 -53.32 49.81
CA LEU A 158 44.86 -54.31 50.90
C LEU A 158 44.75 -55.75 50.37
N ASP A 159 43.96 -55.95 49.33
CA ASP A 159 43.81 -57.25 48.64
C ASP A 159 44.96 -57.57 47.67
N GLY A 160 45.92 -56.66 47.49
CA GLY A 160 47.07 -56.86 46.60
C GLY A 160 46.78 -56.81 45.11
N LYS A 161 45.63 -56.26 44.69
CA LYS A 161 45.13 -56.25 43.30
C LYS A 161 45.76 -55.18 42.40
N ILE A 162 46.55 -54.25 42.94
CA ILE A 162 47.11 -53.11 42.18
C ILE A 162 48.60 -53.30 41.89
N GLU A 163 48.91 -53.64 40.64
CA GLU A 163 50.29 -53.82 40.15
C GLU A 163 50.98 -52.48 39.77
N ASN A 164 50.24 -51.50 39.21
CA ASN A 164 50.79 -50.19 38.81
C ASN A 164 50.33 -49.05 39.74
N ARG A 165 51.23 -48.60 40.60
CA ARG A 165 50.90 -47.66 41.70
C ARG A 165 50.87 -46.19 41.29
N THR A 166 51.50 -45.79 40.19
CA THR A 166 51.74 -44.36 39.90
C THR A 166 50.47 -43.60 39.53
N HIS A 167 49.62 -44.18 38.67
CA HIS A 167 48.34 -43.56 38.29
C HIS A 167 47.37 -43.51 39.48
N VAL A 168 47.34 -44.58 40.26
CA VAL A 168 46.50 -44.73 41.45
C VAL A 168 46.87 -43.71 42.52
N VAL A 169 48.16 -43.53 42.81
CA VAL A 169 48.64 -42.53 43.78
C VAL A 169 48.29 -41.11 43.33
N ARG A 170 48.43 -40.80 42.03
CA ARG A 170 48.04 -39.48 41.50
C ARG A 170 46.54 -39.23 41.65
N HIS A 171 45.72 -40.23 41.33
CA HIS A 171 44.28 -40.13 41.43
C HIS A 171 43.83 -40.01 42.91
N LEU A 172 44.39 -40.83 43.81
CA LEU A 172 44.14 -40.74 45.25
C LEU A 172 44.51 -39.37 45.82
N ASN A 173 45.68 -38.83 45.48
CA ASN A 173 46.09 -37.50 45.96
C ASN A 173 45.16 -36.40 45.44
N HIS A 174 44.67 -36.50 44.19
CA HIS A 174 43.64 -35.60 43.68
C HIS A 174 42.34 -35.73 44.46
N CYS A 175 41.86 -36.95 44.73
CA CYS A 175 40.65 -37.20 45.50
C CYS A 175 40.77 -36.69 46.95
N TYR A 176 41.89 -36.95 47.62
CA TYR A 176 42.16 -36.45 48.98
C TYR A 176 42.19 -34.93 49.02
N ASP A 177 42.85 -34.28 48.06
CA ASP A 177 42.89 -32.82 48.02
C ASP A 177 41.53 -32.21 47.65
N ALA A 178 40.78 -32.82 46.72
CA ALA A 178 39.42 -32.39 46.37
C ALA A 178 38.47 -32.47 47.58
N LEU A 179 38.53 -33.56 48.35
CA LEU A 179 37.75 -33.71 49.59
C LEU A 179 38.20 -32.73 50.68
N ARG A 180 39.51 -32.49 50.83
CA ARG A 180 40.03 -31.47 51.76
C ARG A 180 39.51 -30.07 51.42
N GLN A 181 39.58 -29.68 50.14
CA GLN A 181 39.08 -28.38 49.67
C GLN A 181 37.56 -28.25 49.90
N ALA A 182 36.80 -29.32 49.61
CA ALA A 182 35.36 -29.37 49.87
C ALA A 182 35.01 -29.19 51.35
N ILE A 183 35.71 -29.88 52.25
CA ILE A 183 35.53 -29.75 53.70
C ILE A 183 35.80 -28.32 54.15
N ILE A 184 36.86 -27.68 53.66
CA ILE A 184 37.18 -26.29 54.01
C ILE A 184 36.10 -25.32 53.54
N CYS A 185 35.57 -25.51 52.32
CA CYS A 185 34.54 -24.63 51.76
C CYS A 185 33.15 -24.82 52.38
N ARG A 186 32.89 -25.94 53.04
CA ARG A 186 31.58 -26.31 53.59
C ARG A 186 31.62 -26.69 55.07
N ALA A 187 32.64 -26.24 55.80
CA ALA A 187 32.82 -26.59 57.20
C ALA A 187 31.59 -26.18 58.02
N ASP A 188 30.95 -27.18 58.65
CA ASP A 188 29.89 -27.00 59.64
C ASP A 188 30.56 -26.68 60.99
N ASP A 189 30.23 -25.52 61.57
CA ASP A 189 30.77 -25.04 62.84
C ASP A 189 29.99 -25.55 64.06
N THR A 190 29.01 -26.44 63.86
CA THR A 190 28.28 -27.10 64.95
C THR A 190 29.21 -27.98 65.80
N PRO A 191 29.38 -27.72 67.11
CA PRO A 191 30.25 -28.50 67.97
C PRO A 191 29.79 -29.96 68.11
N LEU A 192 30.73 -30.90 68.04
CA LEU A 192 30.46 -32.31 68.33
C LEU A 192 30.54 -32.57 69.84
N TYR A 193 29.49 -33.17 70.40
CA TYR A 193 29.57 -33.72 71.76
C TYR A 193 29.88 -35.22 71.71
N VAL A 194 30.55 -35.71 72.75
CA VAL A 194 30.77 -37.15 72.97
C VAL A 194 29.80 -37.58 74.05
N PRO A 195 28.79 -38.43 73.75
CA PRO A 195 27.91 -39.00 74.77
C PRO A 195 28.72 -39.75 75.85
N LEU A 196 28.30 -39.68 77.12
CA LEU A 196 29.01 -40.24 78.29
C LEU A 196 29.32 -41.75 78.21
N ASP A 197 28.61 -42.44 77.33
CA ASP A 197 28.49 -43.89 77.18
C ASP A 197 28.99 -44.40 75.81
N THR A 198 29.56 -43.53 74.97
CA THR A 198 30.15 -43.92 73.66
C THR A 198 31.51 -43.24 73.43
N PHE A 199 32.43 -43.94 72.76
CA PHE A 199 33.74 -43.37 72.37
C PHE A 199 33.72 -42.67 71.00
N PHE A 200 32.55 -42.51 70.39
CA PHE A 200 32.39 -41.96 69.04
C PHE A 200 31.86 -40.53 69.11
N ALA A 201 32.67 -39.56 68.67
CA ALA A 201 32.30 -38.15 68.70
C ALA A 201 31.17 -37.85 67.71
N GLY A 202 30.08 -37.26 68.21
CA GLY A 202 28.94 -36.85 67.39
C GLY A 202 27.94 -37.95 67.02
N ASP A 203 28.10 -39.16 67.55
CA ASP A 203 27.16 -40.26 67.29
C ASP A 203 25.78 -39.94 67.89
N GLY A 204 24.74 -40.01 67.08
CA GLY A 204 23.36 -39.63 67.44
C GLY A 204 23.04 -38.13 67.33
N GLN A 205 23.97 -37.26 66.93
CA GLN A 205 23.75 -35.81 66.86
C GLN A 205 23.03 -35.40 65.56
N GLN A 206 22.08 -34.45 65.66
CA GLN A 206 21.41 -33.86 64.48
C GLN A 206 22.35 -32.93 63.70
N ARG A 207 22.37 -33.06 62.38
CA ARG A 207 23.11 -32.19 61.47
C ARG A 207 22.25 -31.73 60.30
N ARG A 208 22.57 -30.57 59.74
CA ARG A 208 21.88 -30.02 58.57
C ARG A 208 22.56 -30.54 57.31
N CYS A 209 21.86 -31.39 56.56
CA CYS A 209 22.35 -31.99 55.32
C CYS A 209 21.52 -31.51 54.12
N LYS A 210 22.15 -31.42 52.95
CA LYS A 210 21.40 -31.24 51.69
C LYS A 210 20.61 -32.52 51.38
N ASN A 211 19.37 -32.39 50.93
CA ASN A 211 18.54 -33.54 50.57
C ASN A 211 19.07 -34.21 49.29
N TRP A 212 19.64 -35.41 49.43
CA TRP A 212 20.28 -36.13 48.33
C TRP A 212 19.32 -36.58 47.24
N ASN A 213 18.12 -37.03 47.61
CA ASN A 213 17.12 -37.48 46.64
C ASN A 213 16.67 -36.34 45.73
N THR A 214 16.42 -35.16 46.33
CA THR A 214 16.07 -33.95 45.58
C THR A 214 17.19 -33.50 44.65
N LEU A 215 18.46 -33.60 45.09
CA LEU A 215 19.62 -33.28 44.25
C LEU A 215 19.75 -34.25 43.07
N GLN A 216 19.50 -35.55 43.28
CA GLN A 216 19.57 -36.57 42.25
C GLN A 216 18.46 -36.45 41.21
N GLU A 217 17.23 -36.16 41.63
CA GLU A 217 16.10 -35.88 40.74
C GLU A 217 16.36 -34.63 39.90
N TRP A 218 16.84 -33.56 40.53
CA TRP A 218 17.20 -32.31 39.85
C TRP A 218 18.26 -32.54 38.75
N ALA A 219 19.34 -33.24 39.07
CA ALA A 219 20.41 -33.55 38.10
C ALA A 219 19.88 -34.41 36.93
N SER A 220 18.98 -35.36 37.22
CA SER A 220 18.40 -36.26 36.21
C SER A 220 17.45 -35.53 35.24
N LEU A 221 16.66 -34.57 35.74
CA LEU A 221 15.73 -33.78 34.92
C LEU A 221 16.46 -32.86 33.93
N LEU A 222 17.56 -32.24 34.36
CA LEU A 222 18.39 -31.41 33.48
C LEU A 222 19.01 -32.22 32.34
N ALA A 223 19.43 -33.45 32.61
CA ALA A 223 19.96 -34.37 31.59
C ALA A 223 18.92 -34.77 30.52
N ALA A 224 17.61 -34.73 30.83
CA ALA A 224 16.54 -35.21 29.95
C ALA A 224 15.83 -34.11 29.11
N SER A 225 16.06 -32.82 29.39
CA SER A 225 15.20 -31.71 28.92
C SER A 225 15.32 -31.29 27.44
N THR A 226 16.16 -31.94 26.61
CA THR A 226 16.35 -31.55 25.20
C THR A 226 15.36 -32.18 24.21
N ASN A 227 14.76 -33.34 24.52
CA ASN A 227 13.93 -34.08 23.55
C ASN A 227 12.43 -33.74 23.60
N GLY A 228 11.90 -33.21 24.71
CA GLY A 228 10.47 -32.92 24.88
C GLY A 228 10.01 -31.58 24.29
N MET A 229 10.92 -30.62 24.11
CA MET A 229 10.56 -29.28 23.58
C MET A 229 10.28 -29.28 22.08
N LEU A 230 10.93 -30.12 21.27
CA LEU A 230 10.77 -30.10 19.82
C LEU A 230 9.43 -30.68 19.33
N ALA A 231 8.87 -31.65 20.06
CA ALA A 231 7.59 -32.28 19.71
C ALA A 231 6.38 -31.34 19.85
N SER A 232 6.38 -30.46 20.86
CA SER A 232 5.27 -29.53 21.11
C SER A 232 5.19 -28.38 20.09
N TRP A 233 6.32 -27.94 19.53
CA TRP A 233 6.33 -26.92 18.47
C TRP A 233 5.77 -27.44 17.15
N ALA A 234 6.06 -28.70 16.80
CA ALA A 234 5.53 -29.31 15.58
C ALA A 234 3.99 -29.39 15.60
N GLU A 235 3.40 -29.74 16.75
CA GLU A 235 1.94 -29.78 16.94
C GLU A 235 1.30 -28.40 16.84
N ILE A 236 1.91 -27.37 17.44
CA ILE A 236 1.43 -25.98 17.36
C ILE A 236 1.49 -25.47 15.92
N VAL A 237 2.61 -25.69 15.22
CA VAL A 237 2.75 -25.28 13.81
C VAL A 237 1.72 -26.00 12.93
N ALA A 238 1.53 -27.31 13.12
CA ALA A 238 0.51 -28.07 12.40
C ALA A 238 -0.91 -27.52 12.65
N ALA A 239 -1.27 -27.24 13.90
CA ALA A 239 -2.57 -26.67 14.24
C ALA A 239 -2.79 -25.29 13.59
N VAL A 240 -1.78 -24.41 13.60
CA VAL A 240 -1.82 -23.11 12.93
C VAL A 240 -1.99 -23.26 11.43
N CYS A 241 -1.25 -24.18 10.79
CA CYS A 241 -1.38 -24.45 9.36
C CYS A 241 -2.78 -24.98 8.99
N ILE A 242 -3.36 -25.88 9.80
CA ILE A 242 -4.71 -26.40 9.58
C ILE A 242 -5.76 -25.28 9.71
N LEU A 243 -5.66 -24.44 10.74
CA LEU A 243 -6.56 -23.30 10.92
C LEU A 243 -6.46 -22.30 9.77
N GLN A 244 -5.24 -22.00 9.31
CA GLN A 244 -5.02 -21.13 8.16
C GLN A 244 -5.60 -21.74 6.88
N LEU A 245 -5.37 -23.02 6.62
CA LEU A 245 -5.95 -23.72 5.48
C LEU A 245 -7.48 -23.73 5.54
N GLY A 246 -8.05 -24.01 6.72
CA GLY A 246 -9.49 -23.97 6.96
C GLY A 246 -10.08 -22.58 6.70
N TRP A 247 -9.41 -21.51 7.15
CA TRP A 247 -9.81 -20.13 6.88
C TRP A 247 -9.76 -19.79 5.38
N LEU A 248 -8.71 -20.21 4.67
CA LEU A 248 -8.57 -20.01 3.23
C LEU A 248 -9.67 -20.76 2.45
N LEU A 249 -9.93 -22.03 2.79
CA LEU A 249 -10.98 -22.84 2.19
C LEU A 249 -12.37 -22.26 2.48
N TYR A 250 -12.64 -21.84 3.72
CA TYR A 250 -13.86 -21.11 4.06
C TYR A 250 -14.02 -19.86 3.20
N GLY A 251 -12.95 -19.07 3.02
CA GLY A 251 -12.95 -17.90 2.16
C GLY A 251 -13.29 -18.22 0.69
N VAL A 252 -12.75 -19.32 0.15
CA VAL A 252 -13.06 -19.82 -1.21
C VAL A 252 -14.53 -20.19 -1.32
N VAL A 253 -15.02 -21.05 -0.42
CA VAL A 253 -16.40 -21.53 -0.44
C VAL A 253 -17.39 -20.38 -0.25
N TYR A 254 -17.12 -19.51 0.72
CA TYR A 254 -17.96 -18.35 0.99
C TYR A 254 -18.04 -17.43 -0.24
N ARG A 255 -16.92 -17.01 -0.81
CA ARG A 255 -16.92 -16.05 -1.92
C ARG A 255 -17.57 -16.60 -3.18
N LEU A 256 -17.40 -17.88 -3.48
CA LEU A 256 -17.89 -18.49 -4.72
C LEU A 256 -19.32 -19.01 -4.65
N PHE A 257 -19.77 -19.49 -3.48
CA PHE A 257 -21.05 -20.20 -3.36
C PHE A 257 -22.03 -19.59 -2.36
N LEU A 258 -21.54 -19.08 -1.23
CA LEU A 258 -22.41 -18.61 -0.13
C LEU A 258 -22.60 -17.08 -0.10
N SER A 259 -21.73 -16.35 -0.79
CA SER A 259 -21.78 -14.90 -0.87
C SER A 259 -23.12 -14.47 -1.50
N PRO A 260 -23.71 -13.35 -1.03
CA PRO A 260 -24.89 -12.77 -1.68
C PRO A 260 -24.70 -12.48 -3.17
N LEU A 261 -23.43 -12.31 -3.61
CA LEU A 261 -23.06 -12.04 -5.00
C LEU A 261 -22.73 -13.32 -5.80
N ALA A 262 -22.88 -14.52 -5.23
CA ALA A 262 -22.52 -15.79 -5.88
C ALA A 262 -23.36 -16.10 -7.13
N LYS A 263 -24.60 -15.58 -7.19
CA LYS A 263 -25.51 -15.77 -8.33
C LYS A 263 -25.21 -14.84 -9.51
N LEU A 264 -24.40 -13.80 -9.31
CA LEU A 264 -24.04 -12.87 -10.38
C LEU A 264 -23.04 -13.54 -11.34
N PRO A 265 -23.20 -13.35 -12.65
CA PRO A 265 -22.29 -13.94 -13.63
C PRO A 265 -20.94 -13.20 -13.62
N GLY A 266 -19.91 -13.83 -14.17
CA GLY A 266 -18.55 -13.29 -14.23
C GLY A 266 -17.48 -14.35 -13.97
N PRO A 267 -16.19 -14.02 -14.15
CA PRO A 267 -15.09 -14.96 -13.95
C PRO A 267 -15.03 -15.44 -12.50
N LYS A 268 -14.92 -16.76 -12.30
CA LYS A 268 -14.79 -17.35 -10.95
C LYS A 268 -13.51 -16.87 -10.23
N LEU A 269 -12.42 -16.64 -10.97
CA LEU A 269 -11.19 -16.10 -10.39
C LEU A 269 -11.38 -14.66 -9.87
N ALA A 270 -12.13 -13.83 -10.59
CA ALA A 270 -12.49 -12.47 -10.17
C ALA A 270 -13.40 -12.49 -8.93
N ALA A 271 -14.37 -13.42 -8.88
CA ALA A 271 -15.21 -13.63 -7.70
C ALA A 271 -14.41 -14.15 -6.48
N LEU A 272 -13.32 -14.88 -6.70
CA LEU A 272 -12.51 -15.46 -5.62
C LEU A 272 -11.52 -14.45 -5.01
N THR A 273 -10.85 -13.66 -5.84
CA THR A 273 -9.73 -12.81 -5.38
C THR A 273 -9.57 -11.51 -6.17
N SER A 274 -9.16 -10.45 -5.47
CA SER A 274 -8.73 -9.18 -6.07
C SER A 274 -7.40 -9.27 -6.83
N TRP A 275 -6.70 -10.41 -6.76
CA TRP A 275 -5.51 -10.65 -7.59
C TRP A 275 -5.83 -10.69 -9.10
N TYR A 276 -7.09 -10.96 -9.46
CA TYR A 276 -7.55 -10.84 -10.84
C TYR A 276 -7.47 -9.39 -11.32
N GLU A 277 -8.02 -8.44 -10.55
CA GLU A 277 -7.89 -6.99 -10.80
C GLU A 277 -6.42 -6.57 -10.82
N PHE A 278 -5.63 -7.00 -9.82
CA PHE A 278 -4.19 -6.68 -9.75
C PHE A 278 -3.43 -7.09 -11.01
N TYR A 279 -3.71 -8.29 -11.54
CA TYR A 279 -3.09 -8.76 -12.78
C TYR A 279 -3.36 -7.78 -13.93
N PHE A 280 -4.61 -7.33 -14.11
CA PHE A 280 -4.97 -6.44 -15.20
C PHE A 280 -4.71 -4.96 -14.95
N ASP A 281 -4.45 -4.53 -13.72
CA ASP A 281 -4.12 -3.13 -13.41
C ASP A 281 -2.60 -2.92 -13.31
N VAL A 282 -1.85 -3.91 -12.83
CA VAL A 282 -0.40 -3.78 -12.55
C VAL A 282 0.46 -4.63 -13.48
N ILE A 283 0.12 -5.91 -13.70
CA ILE A 283 0.93 -6.80 -14.55
C ILE A 283 0.67 -6.51 -16.04
N GLN A 284 -0.59 -6.28 -16.41
CA GLN A 284 -1.00 -5.68 -17.67
C GLN A 284 -1.29 -4.21 -17.37
N PRO A 285 -0.39 -3.26 -17.70
CA PRO A 285 -0.47 -1.87 -17.25
C PRO A 285 -1.86 -1.25 -17.49
N GLY A 286 -2.68 -1.04 -16.45
CA GLY A 286 -3.98 -0.35 -16.52
C GLY A 286 -5.02 -0.92 -17.51
N LYS A 287 -5.00 -2.22 -17.83
CA LYS A 287 -5.90 -2.84 -18.82
C LYS A 287 -7.22 -3.40 -18.25
N PHE A 288 -7.46 -3.32 -16.94
CA PHE A 288 -8.64 -3.95 -16.34
C PHE A 288 -9.97 -3.36 -16.83
N VAL A 289 -10.03 -2.06 -17.12
CA VAL A 289 -11.22 -1.41 -17.71
C VAL A 289 -11.64 -2.03 -19.04
N TRP A 290 -10.67 -2.39 -19.89
CA TRP A 290 -10.88 -3.07 -21.16
C TRP A 290 -11.32 -4.50 -20.92
N LYS A 291 -10.66 -5.18 -19.99
CA LYS A 291 -11.08 -6.53 -19.63
C LYS A 291 -12.53 -6.59 -19.14
N ILE A 292 -12.98 -5.60 -18.38
CA ILE A 292 -14.37 -5.49 -17.94
C ILE A 292 -15.32 -5.32 -19.13
N LYS A 293 -14.95 -4.54 -20.14
CA LYS A 293 -15.72 -4.42 -21.38
C LYS A 293 -15.88 -5.78 -22.07
N ASP A 294 -14.78 -6.52 -22.25
CA ASP A 294 -14.82 -7.88 -22.82
C ASP A 294 -15.69 -8.84 -21.98
N LEU A 295 -15.63 -8.71 -20.66
CA LEU A 295 -16.44 -9.55 -19.76
C LEU A 295 -17.94 -9.27 -19.89
N HIS A 296 -18.33 -8.04 -20.24
CA HIS A 296 -19.74 -7.74 -20.52
C HIS A 296 -20.22 -8.38 -21.82
N GLU A 297 -19.38 -8.48 -22.84
CA GLU A 297 -19.69 -9.22 -24.07
C GLU A 297 -19.90 -10.72 -23.78
N GLN A 298 -19.11 -11.27 -22.85
CA GLN A 298 -19.17 -12.69 -22.49
C GLN A 298 -20.33 -13.06 -21.53
N TYR A 299 -20.55 -12.25 -20.49
CA TYR A 299 -21.42 -12.62 -19.36
C TYR A 299 -22.74 -11.82 -19.30
N GLY A 300 -22.87 -10.78 -20.12
CA GLY A 300 -24.07 -9.93 -20.17
C GLY A 300 -23.93 -8.61 -19.38
N PRO A 301 -25.03 -7.88 -19.16
CA PRO A 301 -24.98 -6.46 -18.76
C PRO A 301 -24.69 -6.22 -17.28
N ILE A 302 -24.68 -7.25 -16.44
CA ILE A 302 -24.32 -7.18 -15.01
C ILE A 302 -23.33 -8.28 -14.72
N ILE A 303 -22.18 -7.95 -14.14
CA ILE A 303 -21.12 -8.92 -13.85
C ILE A 303 -20.46 -8.65 -12.50
N ARG A 304 -19.95 -9.70 -11.86
CA ARG A 304 -19.09 -9.60 -10.68
C ARG A 304 -17.62 -9.56 -11.11
N VAL A 305 -16.96 -8.43 -10.84
CA VAL A 305 -15.58 -8.14 -11.31
C VAL A 305 -14.52 -8.28 -10.22
N THR A 306 -14.92 -8.31 -8.95
CA THR A 306 -14.05 -8.63 -7.81
C THR A 306 -14.84 -9.46 -6.79
N PRO A 307 -14.25 -9.89 -5.65
CA PRO A 307 -15.02 -10.60 -4.63
C PRO A 307 -16.18 -9.79 -4.06
N TRP A 308 -16.16 -8.46 -4.18
CA TRP A 308 -17.13 -7.57 -3.54
C TRP A 308 -17.83 -6.61 -4.51
N GLU A 309 -17.27 -6.38 -5.69
CA GLU A 309 -17.74 -5.36 -6.63
C GLU A 309 -18.56 -5.96 -7.79
N VAL A 310 -19.65 -5.28 -8.10
CA VAL A 310 -20.49 -5.53 -9.26
C VAL A 310 -20.32 -4.40 -10.27
N HIS A 311 -20.12 -4.74 -11.53
CA HIS A 311 -20.07 -3.78 -12.63
C HIS A 311 -21.30 -3.97 -13.54
N ILE A 312 -21.94 -2.86 -13.92
CA ILE A 312 -23.12 -2.85 -14.78
C ILE A 312 -22.81 -2.03 -16.03
N ASN A 313 -23.07 -2.60 -17.21
CA ASN A 313 -22.95 -1.93 -18.50
C ASN A 313 -24.35 -1.72 -19.10
N ASP A 314 -25.08 -0.80 -18.47
CA ASP A 314 -26.43 -0.40 -18.89
C ASP A 314 -26.64 1.07 -18.49
N VAL A 315 -26.54 1.96 -19.47
CA VAL A 315 -26.55 3.41 -19.24
C VAL A 315 -27.88 3.93 -18.67
N ASP A 316 -28.96 3.16 -18.78
CA ASP A 316 -30.24 3.51 -18.17
C ASP A 316 -30.23 3.30 -16.65
N PHE A 317 -29.27 2.56 -16.12
CA PHE A 317 -29.07 2.34 -14.68
C PHE A 317 -28.11 3.38 -14.03
N LEU A 318 -27.69 4.40 -14.79
CA LEU A 318 -26.77 5.43 -14.28
C LEU A 318 -27.32 6.19 -13.09
N ASP A 319 -28.60 6.53 -13.09
CA ASP A 319 -29.20 7.35 -12.04
C ASP A 319 -29.48 6.53 -10.75
N ASP A 320 -29.38 5.19 -10.82
CA ASP A 320 -29.37 4.31 -9.65
C ASP A 320 -27.98 4.19 -9.02
N ILE A 321 -26.92 4.10 -9.82
CA ILE A 321 -25.54 4.06 -9.32
C ILE A 321 -25.13 5.46 -8.84
N TYR A 322 -25.26 6.45 -9.69
CA TYR A 322 -24.86 7.85 -9.49
C TYR A 322 -26.07 8.70 -9.12
N ALA A 323 -26.67 8.38 -7.98
CA ALA A 323 -27.98 8.89 -7.60
C ALA A 323 -27.99 10.38 -7.20
N PRO A 324 -29.17 11.04 -7.28
CA PRO A 324 -29.37 12.40 -6.78
C PRO A 324 -29.14 12.51 -5.27
N SER A 325 -29.08 13.73 -4.74
CA SER A 325 -28.70 13.99 -3.33
C SER A 325 -29.64 13.43 -2.27
N HIS A 326 -30.90 13.14 -2.60
CA HIS A 326 -31.84 12.54 -1.65
C HIS A 326 -31.63 11.02 -1.47
N ARG A 327 -30.87 10.37 -2.37
CA ARG A 327 -30.50 8.94 -2.26
C ARG A 327 -29.03 8.84 -1.84
N LYS A 328 -28.78 8.23 -0.68
CA LYS A 328 -27.43 8.10 -0.12
C LYS A 328 -26.55 7.22 -1.00
N ARG A 329 -25.35 7.71 -1.30
CA ARG A 329 -24.31 7.00 -2.05
C ARG A 329 -22.95 7.27 -1.43
N ASP A 330 -22.34 6.22 -0.90
CA ASP A 330 -20.99 6.21 -0.34
C ASP A 330 -19.96 5.83 -1.41
N LYS A 331 -18.72 6.28 -1.25
CA LYS A 331 -17.60 5.78 -2.07
C LYS A 331 -17.05 4.47 -1.50
N TYR A 332 -16.57 3.60 -2.38
CA TYR A 332 -15.93 2.35 -1.96
C TYR A 332 -14.53 2.61 -1.40
N ALA A 333 -14.28 2.20 -0.14
CA ALA A 333 -13.04 2.50 0.56
C ALA A 333 -11.78 1.99 -0.15
N PHE A 334 -11.87 0.86 -0.87
CA PHE A 334 -10.75 0.32 -1.63
C PHE A 334 -10.27 1.28 -2.74
N GLN A 335 -11.20 1.96 -3.43
CA GLN A 335 -10.86 2.91 -4.50
C GLN A 335 -10.37 4.27 -3.99
N LEU A 336 -10.53 4.56 -2.69
CA LEU A 336 -10.04 5.81 -2.09
C LEU A 336 -8.56 5.74 -1.70
N ARG A 337 -7.92 4.58 -1.87
CA ARG A 337 -6.51 4.34 -1.51
C ARG A 337 -5.50 4.83 -2.55
N THR A 338 -5.97 5.40 -3.66
CA THR A 338 -5.13 5.75 -4.82
C THR A 338 -4.32 7.03 -4.63
N LEU A 339 -4.91 8.05 -4.00
CA LEU A 339 -4.30 9.38 -3.83
C LEU A 339 -4.33 9.81 -2.35
N PRO A 340 -3.28 10.46 -1.83
CA PRO A 340 -3.16 10.84 -0.41
C PRO A 340 -3.98 12.08 -0.02
N VAL A 341 -5.19 12.23 -0.55
CA VAL A 341 -6.09 13.37 -0.29
C VAL A 341 -7.40 12.93 0.36
N SER A 342 -7.35 11.94 1.25
CA SER A 342 -8.53 11.27 1.85
C SER A 342 -9.47 12.20 2.62
N LEU A 343 -8.98 13.37 3.05
CA LEU A 343 -9.78 14.38 3.76
C LEU A 343 -10.44 15.40 2.84
N SER A 344 -10.08 15.47 1.56
CA SER A 344 -10.70 16.37 0.57
C SER A 344 -12.14 15.98 0.23
N ILE A 345 -12.88 16.85 -0.46
CA ILE A 345 -14.22 16.50 -0.99
C ILE A 345 -14.17 15.25 -1.90
N GLY A 346 -13.13 15.14 -2.73
CA GLY A 346 -12.88 13.99 -3.61
C GLY A 346 -12.54 12.71 -2.84
N GLY A 347 -11.82 12.82 -1.73
CA GLY A 347 -11.51 11.69 -0.84
C GLY A 347 -12.64 11.29 0.12
N THR A 348 -13.70 12.09 0.21
CA THR A 348 -14.74 11.91 1.24
C THR A 348 -15.61 10.67 0.98
N ARG A 349 -15.56 9.70 1.90
CA ARG A 349 -16.28 8.44 1.78
C ARG A 349 -17.80 8.58 1.91
N THR A 350 -18.28 9.09 3.04
CA THR A 350 -19.70 9.07 3.40
C THR A 350 -20.50 10.16 2.70
N HIS A 351 -21.76 9.87 2.35
CA HIS A 351 -22.64 10.80 1.66
C HIS A 351 -22.84 12.13 2.41
N ASP A 352 -23.19 12.07 3.70
CA ASP A 352 -23.55 13.26 4.47
C ASP A 352 -22.36 14.20 4.71
N LEU A 353 -21.17 13.63 4.96
CA LEU A 353 -19.96 14.44 5.10
C LEU A 353 -19.57 15.10 3.77
N HIS A 354 -19.68 14.36 2.65
CA HIS A 354 -19.45 14.93 1.33
C HIS A 354 -20.42 16.07 1.04
N ARG A 355 -21.71 15.87 1.33
CA ARG A 355 -22.75 16.89 1.14
C ARG A 355 -22.42 18.18 1.89
N ARG A 356 -22.06 18.10 3.17
CA ARG A 356 -21.65 19.28 3.97
C ARG A 356 -20.47 20.02 3.37
N ARG A 357 -19.42 19.29 2.96
CA ARG A 357 -18.22 19.86 2.32
C ARG A 357 -18.58 20.51 0.97
N ARG A 358 -19.45 19.85 0.20
CA ARG A 358 -19.93 20.33 -1.10
C ARG A 358 -20.73 21.61 -0.99
N GLU A 359 -21.62 21.70 -0.01
CA GLU A 359 -22.44 22.89 0.23
C GLU A 359 -21.58 24.12 0.52
N ALA A 360 -20.49 23.98 1.28
CA ALA A 360 -19.55 25.08 1.54
C ALA A 360 -18.74 25.51 0.29
N LEU A 361 -18.46 24.59 -0.64
CA LEU A 361 -17.67 24.87 -1.85
C LEU A 361 -18.51 25.34 -3.05
N ASN A 362 -19.78 24.97 -3.12
CA ASN A 362 -20.68 25.29 -4.25
C ASN A 362 -20.70 26.77 -4.68
N PRO A 363 -20.73 27.75 -3.76
CA PRO A 363 -20.77 29.17 -4.14
C PRO A 363 -19.58 29.59 -5.00
N PHE A 364 -18.39 29.04 -4.75
CA PHE A 364 -17.18 29.35 -5.53
C PHE A 364 -17.35 28.88 -6.97
N PHE A 365 -17.75 27.63 -7.18
CA PHE A 365 -17.84 27.02 -8.51
C PHE A 365 -19.18 27.26 -9.23
N SER A 366 -19.99 28.21 -8.74
CA SER A 366 -21.21 28.64 -9.43
C SER A 366 -20.87 29.32 -10.77
N LYS A 367 -21.79 29.28 -11.73
CA LYS A 367 -21.58 29.93 -13.04
C LYS A 367 -21.26 31.42 -12.89
N ASN A 368 -22.01 32.14 -12.06
CA ASN A 368 -21.79 33.57 -11.82
C ASN A 368 -20.41 33.86 -11.23
N SER A 369 -19.96 33.04 -10.28
CA SER A 369 -18.64 33.19 -9.66
C SER A 369 -17.52 32.96 -10.66
N VAL A 370 -17.64 31.95 -11.54
CA VAL A 370 -16.66 31.68 -12.59
C VAL A 370 -16.65 32.77 -13.66
N MET A 371 -17.81 33.27 -14.09
CA MET A 371 -17.89 34.42 -15.02
C MET A 371 -17.14 35.64 -14.48
N SER A 372 -17.12 35.83 -13.15
CA SER A 372 -16.40 36.94 -12.52
C SER A 372 -14.87 36.82 -12.58
N LEU A 373 -14.33 35.69 -13.07
CA LEU A 373 -12.89 35.41 -13.27
C LEU A 373 -12.50 35.45 -14.75
N GLU A 374 -13.47 35.66 -15.65
CA GLU A 374 -13.24 35.55 -17.08
C GLU A 374 -12.09 36.46 -17.56
N SER A 375 -11.93 37.64 -16.95
CA SER A 375 -10.79 38.52 -17.21
C SER A 375 -9.44 37.86 -16.91
N SER A 376 -9.30 37.22 -15.75
CA SER A 376 -8.07 36.52 -15.34
C SER A 376 -7.80 35.30 -16.23
N ILE A 377 -8.84 34.59 -16.67
CA ILE A 377 -8.69 33.50 -17.63
C ILE A 377 -8.22 34.05 -18.98
N ASN A 378 -8.82 35.15 -19.45
CA ASN A 378 -8.44 35.79 -20.70
C ASN A 378 -7.00 36.30 -20.70
N GLU A 379 -6.47 36.81 -19.58
CA GLU A 379 -5.05 37.17 -19.47
C GLU A 379 -4.12 35.98 -19.76
N LYS A 380 -4.47 34.79 -19.27
CA LYS A 380 -3.75 33.54 -19.56
C LYS A 380 -3.98 33.05 -20.99
N VAL A 381 -5.17 33.26 -21.57
CA VAL A 381 -5.45 32.96 -22.98
C VAL A 381 -4.60 33.84 -23.89
N GLU A 382 -4.46 35.12 -23.58
CA GLU A 382 -3.58 36.03 -24.31
C GLU A 382 -2.10 35.62 -24.19
N GLN A 383 -1.67 35.18 -23.01
CA GLN A 383 -0.32 34.63 -22.83
C GLN A 383 -0.10 33.39 -23.70
N LEU A 384 -1.08 32.50 -23.77
CA LEU A 384 -1.05 31.34 -24.66
C LEU A 384 -0.99 31.77 -26.14
N CYS A 385 -1.74 32.79 -26.55
CA CYS A 385 -1.68 33.36 -27.90
C CYS A 385 -0.28 33.92 -28.23
N ARG A 386 0.34 34.66 -27.31
CA ARG A 386 1.71 35.16 -27.45
C ARG A 386 2.72 34.02 -27.60
N LEU A 387 2.54 32.92 -26.87
CA LEU A 387 3.37 31.72 -26.99
C LEU A 387 3.24 31.09 -28.39
N MET A 388 2.02 30.98 -28.92
CA MET A 388 1.80 30.45 -30.29
C MET A 388 2.47 31.34 -31.34
N GLU A 389 2.42 32.65 -31.19
CA GLU A 389 3.10 33.61 -32.09
C GLU A 389 4.62 33.50 -32.01
N ASP A 390 5.19 33.31 -30.81
CA ASP A 390 6.63 33.06 -30.63
C ASP A 390 7.07 31.76 -31.32
N ARG A 391 6.30 30.68 -31.15
CA ARG A 391 6.56 29.37 -31.76
C ARG A 391 6.43 29.43 -33.28
N GLN A 392 5.46 30.20 -33.80
CA GLN A 392 5.33 30.48 -35.23
C GLN A 392 6.57 31.19 -35.78
N LYS A 393 7.02 32.29 -35.14
CA LYS A 393 8.21 33.05 -35.57
C LYS A 393 9.48 32.23 -35.56
N LYS A 394 9.64 31.36 -34.55
CA LYS A 394 10.80 30.47 -34.40
C LYS A 394 10.70 29.20 -35.26
N ASN A 395 9.55 28.92 -35.85
CA ASN A 395 9.24 27.68 -36.58
C ASN A 395 9.59 26.41 -35.76
N THR A 396 9.36 26.46 -34.45
CA THR A 396 9.58 25.34 -33.54
C THR A 396 8.25 24.69 -33.16
N PRO A 397 8.22 23.35 -32.99
CA PRO A 397 7.01 22.68 -32.51
C PRO A 397 6.69 23.13 -31.08
N VAL A 398 5.40 23.20 -30.77
CA VAL A 398 4.86 23.40 -29.42
C VAL A 398 4.25 22.09 -28.94
N ASN A 399 4.43 21.77 -27.66
CA ASN A 399 3.73 20.65 -27.04
C ASN A 399 2.43 21.17 -26.41
N LEU A 400 1.31 20.95 -27.10
CA LEU A 400 -0.02 21.39 -26.66
C LEU A 400 -0.41 20.77 -25.31
N SER A 401 0.02 19.53 -25.03
CA SER A 401 -0.23 18.91 -23.73
C SER A 401 0.51 19.61 -22.58
N ASP A 402 1.74 20.10 -22.82
CA ASP A 402 2.53 20.79 -21.80
C ASP A 402 1.98 22.21 -21.55
N VAL A 403 1.70 22.97 -22.61
CA VAL A 403 1.21 24.35 -22.48
C VAL A 403 -0.20 24.41 -21.91
N TYR A 404 -1.09 23.48 -22.25
CA TYR A 404 -2.43 23.43 -21.65
C TYR A 404 -2.38 22.98 -20.19
N TYR A 405 -1.41 22.15 -19.81
CA TYR A 405 -1.15 21.84 -18.40
C TYR A 405 -0.72 23.08 -17.63
N GLY A 406 0.25 23.85 -18.15
CA GLY A 406 0.70 25.10 -17.54
C GLY A 406 -0.42 26.14 -17.44
N PHE A 407 -1.23 26.30 -18.50
CA PHE A 407 -2.40 27.18 -18.50
C PHE A 407 -3.41 26.79 -17.40
N ALA A 408 -3.83 25.53 -17.36
CA ALA A 408 -4.84 25.06 -16.41
C ALA A 408 -4.35 25.18 -14.96
N LEU A 409 -3.08 24.85 -14.72
CA LEU A 409 -2.44 24.97 -13.42
C LEU A 409 -2.43 26.42 -12.93
N ASP A 410 -2.05 27.36 -13.79
CA ASP A 410 -2.05 28.78 -13.43
C ASP A 410 -3.46 29.29 -13.13
N VAL A 411 -4.45 28.96 -13.98
CA VAL A 411 -5.85 29.38 -13.80
C VAL A 411 -6.42 28.85 -12.48
N VAL A 412 -6.28 27.56 -12.18
CA VAL A 412 -6.84 26.98 -10.95
C VAL A 412 -6.09 27.46 -9.71
N SER A 413 -4.77 27.69 -9.79
CA SER A 413 -3.98 28.22 -8.67
C SER A 413 -4.38 29.66 -8.37
N HIS A 414 -4.48 30.51 -9.39
CA HIS A 414 -4.95 31.88 -9.26
C HIS A 414 -6.35 31.92 -8.67
N TYR A 415 -7.23 31.05 -9.14
CA TYR A 415 -8.59 30.98 -8.62
C TYR A 415 -8.67 30.50 -7.16
N SER A 416 -7.83 29.54 -6.78
CA SER A 416 -7.85 28.92 -5.45
C SER A 416 -7.18 29.79 -4.38
N PHE A 417 -6.08 30.48 -4.74
CA PHE A 417 -5.20 31.20 -3.81
C PHE A 417 -5.09 32.71 -4.08
N GLY A 418 -5.54 33.19 -5.24
CA GLY A 418 -5.39 34.58 -5.67
C GLY A 418 -4.05 34.90 -6.34
N HIS A 419 -3.19 33.90 -6.55
CA HIS A 419 -1.92 34.02 -7.27
C HIS A 419 -1.57 32.71 -7.99
N ASP A 420 -0.62 32.79 -8.93
CA ASP A 420 -0.09 31.65 -9.69
C ASP A 420 1.43 31.75 -9.85
N ASP A 421 2.06 30.64 -10.21
CA ASP A 421 3.52 30.55 -10.39
C ASP A 421 3.94 30.87 -11.84
N ASN A 422 3.00 31.25 -12.70
CA ASN A 422 3.20 31.55 -14.10
C ASN A 422 3.87 30.39 -14.89
N ILE A 423 3.44 29.16 -14.62
CA ILE A 423 3.99 27.93 -15.21
C ILE A 423 3.82 27.92 -16.73
N LEU A 424 2.76 28.55 -17.26
CA LEU A 424 2.55 28.68 -18.71
C LEU A 424 3.72 29.39 -19.43
N ALA A 425 4.46 30.27 -18.74
CA ALA A 425 5.61 30.96 -19.33
C ALA A 425 6.84 30.06 -19.50
N ASP A 426 6.94 28.97 -18.75
CA ASP A 426 8.07 28.05 -18.76
C ASP A 426 7.64 26.65 -19.24
N GLU A 427 7.74 26.42 -20.54
CA GLU A 427 7.42 25.13 -21.16
C GLU A 427 8.23 23.97 -20.59
N VAL A 428 9.48 24.19 -20.15
CA VAL A 428 10.32 23.13 -19.58
C VAL A 428 9.79 22.72 -18.21
N GLN A 429 9.41 23.71 -17.40
CA GLN A 429 8.78 23.46 -16.11
C GLN A 429 7.42 22.80 -16.29
N ALA A 430 6.57 23.30 -17.19
CA ALA A 430 5.26 22.70 -17.48
C ALA A 430 5.38 21.24 -17.94
N SER A 431 6.34 20.96 -18.84
CA SER A 431 6.63 19.60 -19.33
C SER A 431 7.10 18.68 -18.20
N THR A 432 8.00 19.19 -17.35
CA THR A 432 8.53 18.44 -16.19
C THR A 432 7.42 18.10 -15.21
N MET A 433 6.59 19.07 -14.84
CA MET A 433 5.48 18.87 -13.91
C MET A 433 4.44 17.90 -14.47
N ARG A 434 4.04 18.04 -15.75
CA ARG A 434 3.09 17.10 -16.39
C ARG A 434 3.64 15.68 -16.42
N ARG A 435 4.92 15.50 -16.77
CA ARG A 435 5.57 14.18 -16.79
C ARG A 435 5.63 13.57 -15.39
N ASN A 436 6.05 14.34 -14.39
CA ASN A 436 6.16 13.88 -13.01
C ASN A 436 4.78 13.53 -12.43
N ASN A 437 3.74 14.29 -12.77
CA ASN A 437 2.36 13.95 -12.41
C ASN A 437 1.87 12.67 -13.12
N SER A 438 2.22 12.48 -14.40
CA SER A 438 1.95 11.23 -15.11
C SER A 438 2.62 10.03 -14.42
N GLU A 439 3.90 10.15 -14.04
CA GLU A 439 4.64 9.11 -13.30
C GLU A 439 3.99 8.80 -11.94
N LEU A 440 3.48 9.82 -11.23
CA LEU A 440 2.73 9.63 -9.99
C LEU A 440 1.47 8.79 -10.22
N LEU A 441 0.70 9.11 -11.26
CA LEU A 441 -0.55 8.40 -11.59
C LEU A 441 -0.30 6.95 -11.99
N LEU A 442 0.79 6.64 -12.69
CA LEU A 442 1.17 5.25 -13.02
C LEU A 442 1.35 4.37 -11.76
N GLY A 443 1.70 4.96 -10.61
CA GLY A 443 1.88 4.25 -9.35
C GLY A 443 0.59 3.96 -8.56
N ILE A 444 -0.53 4.62 -8.88
CA ILE A 444 -1.71 4.60 -7.99
C ILE A 444 -2.40 3.24 -7.91
N LYS A 445 -2.39 2.47 -9.01
CA LYS A 445 -2.99 1.14 -9.06
C LYS A 445 -2.24 0.19 -8.14
N PHE A 446 -0.92 0.32 -8.12
CA PHE A 446 -0.07 -0.40 -7.20
C PHE A 446 -0.36 0.00 -5.74
N ASN A 447 -0.40 1.29 -5.44
CA ASN A 447 -0.71 1.82 -4.11
C ASN A 447 -2.10 1.38 -3.60
N GLN A 448 -3.07 1.23 -4.50
CA GLN A 448 -4.42 0.76 -4.17
C GLN A 448 -4.41 -0.64 -3.54
N HIS A 449 -3.56 -1.54 -4.04
CA HIS A 449 -3.39 -2.90 -3.54
C HIS A 449 -2.45 -2.98 -2.33
N PHE A 450 -1.48 -2.08 -2.24
CA PHE A 450 -0.48 -2.04 -1.17
C PHE A 450 -0.40 -0.68 -0.45
N PRO A 451 -1.49 -0.24 0.21
CA PRO A 451 -1.55 1.10 0.82
C PRO A 451 -0.51 1.30 1.93
N TRP A 452 -0.14 0.21 2.63
CA TRP A 452 0.83 0.23 3.72
C TRP A 452 2.22 0.70 3.28
N ILE A 453 2.56 0.64 1.98
CA ILE A 453 3.85 1.14 1.46
C ILE A 453 3.92 2.65 1.63
N VAL A 454 2.82 3.35 1.32
CA VAL A 454 2.73 4.80 1.47
C VAL A 454 2.80 5.16 2.95
N ASP A 455 2.09 4.41 3.80
CA ASP A 455 2.14 4.60 5.26
C ASP A 455 3.56 4.40 5.81
N ALA A 456 4.27 3.36 5.35
CA ALA A 456 5.65 3.08 5.75
C ALA A 456 6.63 4.16 5.27
N LEU A 457 6.48 4.65 4.04
CA LEU A 457 7.30 5.75 3.51
C LEU A 457 7.09 7.04 4.32
N ASN A 458 5.86 7.31 4.75
CA ASN A 458 5.54 8.47 5.60
C ASN A 458 6.10 8.36 7.03
N MET A 459 6.48 7.17 7.49
CA MET A 459 7.16 6.99 8.78
C MET A 459 8.66 7.30 8.70
N LEU A 460 9.26 7.38 7.50
CA LEU A 460 10.68 7.69 7.34
C LEU A 460 10.93 9.20 7.43
N PRO A 461 12.09 9.64 7.96
CA PRO A 461 12.52 11.03 7.85
C PRO A 461 12.52 11.50 6.39
N THR A 462 12.05 12.72 6.14
CA THR A 462 11.86 13.28 4.78
C THR A 462 13.12 13.21 3.92
N THR A 463 14.30 13.41 4.52
CA THR A 463 15.60 13.32 3.83
C THR A 463 15.90 11.92 3.29
N ILE A 464 15.47 10.87 4.00
CA ILE A 464 15.63 9.47 3.58
C ILE A 464 14.54 9.11 2.57
N ALA A 465 13.29 9.47 2.87
CA ALA A 465 12.16 9.23 1.98
C ALA A 465 12.40 9.83 0.58
N LYS A 466 12.85 11.09 0.50
CA LYS A 466 13.12 11.79 -0.78
C LYS A 466 14.23 11.15 -1.62
N LYS A 467 15.14 10.35 -1.04
CA LYS A 467 16.15 9.62 -1.82
C LYS A 467 15.59 8.36 -2.48
N ILE A 468 14.54 7.78 -1.89
CA ILE A 468 13.93 6.51 -2.32
C ILE A 468 12.71 6.78 -3.22
N MET A 469 12.03 7.90 -3.03
CA MET A 469 10.82 8.27 -3.76
C MET A 469 11.11 8.56 -5.25
N PRO A 470 10.27 8.05 -6.18
CA PRO A 470 10.29 8.45 -7.58
C PRO A 470 10.09 9.97 -7.76
N PRO A 471 10.57 10.58 -8.87
CA PRO A 471 10.42 12.01 -9.14
C PRO A 471 9.00 12.53 -8.95
N GLY A 472 8.00 11.87 -9.54
CA GLY A 472 6.58 12.24 -9.38
C GLY A 472 6.08 12.29 -7.94
N VAL A 473 6.54 11.37 -7.08
CA VAL A 473 6.16 11.36 -5.66
C VAL A 473 6.86 12.49 -4.88
N ARG A 474 8.11 12.80 -5.23
CA ARG A 474 8.86 13.91 -4.60
C ARG A 474 8.21 15.26 -4.90
N ASP A 475 7.90 15.49 -6.17
CA ASP A 475 7.21 16.70 -6.60
C ASP A 475 5.85 16.85 -5.92
N MET A 476 5.11 15.75 -5.76
CA MET A 476 3.84 15.75 -5.03
C MET A 476 4.02 16.11 -3.55
N VAL A 477 5.08 15.63 -2.90
CA VAL A 477 5.42 15.99 -1.52
C VAL A 477 5.81 17.46 -1.41
N ASP A 478 6.61 17.97 -2.35
CA ASP A 478 7.04 19.36 -2.38
C ASP A 478 5.85 20.30 -2.65
N PHE A 479 4.98 19.91 -3.59
CA PHE A 479 3.72 20.58 -3.85
C PHE A 479 2.82 20.62 -2.61
N SER A 480 2.60 19.47 -1.94
CA SER A 480 1.81 19.41 -0.71
C SER A 480 2.42 20.25 0.42
N THR A 481 3.75 20.30 0.51
CA THR A 481 4.48 21.11 1.50
C THR A 481 4.28 22.61 1.24
N LYS A 482 4.34 23.03 -0.04
CA LYS A 482 4.04 24.42 -0.43
C LYS A 482 2.61 24.80 -0.05
N ILE A 483 1.64 23.99 -0.46
CA ILE A 483 0.21 24.19 -0.13
C ILE A 483 -0.01 24.25 1.38
N ARG A 484 0.63 23.37 2.16
CA ARG A 484 0.56 23.42 3.62
C ARG A 484 1.01 24.78 4.17
N GLY A 485 2.10 25.34 3.64
CA GLY A 485 2.60 26.66 4.01
C GLY A 485 1.58 27.77 3.74
N GLU A 486 0.94 27.77 2.57
CA GLU A 486 -0.10 28.74 2.19
C GLU A 486 -1.34 28.62 3.08
N ILE A 487 -1.80 27.41 3.35
CA ILE A 487 -2.94 27.19 4.27
C ILE A 487 -2.57 27.61 5.69
N GLN A 488 -1.36 27.35 6.15
CA GLN A 488 -0.91 27.81 7.47
C GLN A 488 -0.97 29.34 7.57
N GLN A 489 -0.49 30.05 6.55
CA GLN A 489 -0.60 31.51 6.47
C GLN A 489 -2.07 31.97 6.51
N VAL A 490 -2.95 31.33 5.74
CA VAL A 490 -4.39 31.61 5.76
C VAL A 490 -4.98 31.39 7.16
N LEU A 491 -4.55 30.37 7.91
CA LEU A 491 -5.05 30.11 9.25
C LEU A 491 -4.52 31.11 10.29
N GLU A 492 -3.30 31.60 10.12
CA GLU A 492 -2.63 32.55 11.03
C GLU A 492 -3.02 34.02 10.77
N ASP A 493 -3.37 34.37 9.54
CA ASP A 493 -3.69 35.73 9.12
C ASP A 493 -5.04 36.22 9.66
N LYS A 494 -5.00 36.76 10.88
CA LYS A 494 -6.16 37.36 11.57
C LYS A 494 -6.46 38.78 11.09
N GLU A 495 -5.51 39.47 10.46
CA GLU A 495 -5.65 40.89 10.06
C GLU A 495 -6.41 41.08 8.75
N ASN A 496 -6.26 40.18 7.78
CA ASN A 496 -7.05 40.18 6.53
C ASN A 496 -8.44 39.52 6.69
N ALA A 497 -8.96 39.44 7.92
CA ALA A 497 -10.33 39.02 8.17
C ALA A 497 -11.40 39.95 7.56
N ARG A 498 -11.04 41.19 7.15
CA ARG A 498 -12.02 42.26 6.85
C ARG A 498 -11.70 43.22 5.69
N LYS A 499 -10.66 43.02 4.87
CA LYS A 499 -10.34 43.95 3.77
C LYS A 499 -10.91 43.45 2.44
N GLY A 500 -11.73 44.29 1.78
CA GLY A 500 -12.58 44.02 0.62
C GLY A 500 -11.89 43.67 -0.71
N ILE A 501 -10.84 42.84 -0.68
CA ILE A 501 -10.30 42.12 -1.84
C ILE A 501 -11.03 40.77 -1.86
N LYS A 502 -11.45 40.27 -3.04
CA LYS A 502 -12.07 38.93 -3.15
C LYS A 502 -11.17 37.92 -2.44
N ARG A 503 -11.66 37.36 -1.33
CA ARG A 503 -10.88 36.45 -0.48
C ARG A 503 -10.76 35.11 -1.19
N SER A 504 -9.61 34.46 -1.04
CA SER A 504 -9.39 33.13 -1.61
C SER A 504 -10.38 32.13 -1.00
N ILE A 505 -10.59 30.98 -1.68
CA ILE A 505 -11.51 29.94 -1.22
C ILE A 505 -11.21 29.53 0.23
N PHE A 506 -9.94 29.48 0.62
CA PHE A 506 -9.51 29.00 1.93
C PHE A 506 -9.76 30.00 3.07
N TYR A 507 -9.72 31.30 2.81
CA TYR A 507 -10.15 32.30 3.80
C TYR A 507 -11.64 32.16 4.11
N GLU A 508 -12.46 31.92 3.08
CA GLU A 508 -13.90 31.72 3.25
C GLU A 508 -14.22 30.39 3.94
N LEU A 509 -13.52 29.30 3.62
CA LEU A 509 -13.70 28.02 4.33
C LEU A 509 -13.31 28.11 5.81
N ARG A 510 -12.21 28.80 6.13
CA ARG A 510 -11.78 29.07 7.51
C ARG A 510 -12.85 29.84 8.27
N ASP A 511 -13.43 30.87 7.65
CA ASP A 511 -14.39 31.76 8.28
C ASP A 511 -15.85 31.27 8.18
N HIS A 512 -16.09 30.16 7.46
CA HIS A 512 -17.44 29.65 7.21
C HIS A 512 -18.21 29.38 8.51
N PRO A 513 -19.39 29.97 8.72
CA PRO A 513 -20.05 30.00 10.03
C PRO A 513 -20.55 28.63 10.49
N THR A 514 -20.94 27.76 9.55
CA THR A 514 -21.55 26.45 9.86
C THR A 514 -20.58 25.28 9.77
N LEU A 515 -19.33 25.49 9.31
CA LEU A 515 -18.35 24.41 9.26
C LEU A 515 -17.79 24.14 10.67
N PRO A 516 -17.80 22.87 11.14
CA PRO A 516 -17.17 22.50 12.40
C PRO A 516 -15.67 22.78 12.40
N SER A 517 -15.06 22.95 13.59
CA SER A 517 -13.62 23.16 13.74
C SER A 517 -12.77 22.08 13.07
N ALA A 518 -13.21 20.81 13.11
CA ALA A 518 -12.55 19.70 12.44
C ALA A 518 -12.43 19.91 10.91
N GLU A 519 -13.44 20.55 10.29
CA GLU A 519 -13.47 20.85 8.85
C GLU A 519 -12.61 22.08 8.48
N LYS A 520 -12.01 22.74 9.46
CA LYS A 520 -11.15 23.93 9.31
C LYS A 520 -9.69 23.66 9.71
N SER A 521 -9.35 22.41 10.03
CA SER A 521 -8.00 22.02 10.39
C SER A 521 -7.02 22.17 9.21
N LEU A 522 -5.74 22.44 9.52
CA LEU A 522 -4.67 22.57 8.52
C LEU A 522 -4.66 21.41 7.52
N LEU A 523 -4.57 20.18 8.02
CA LEU A 523 -4.50 18.98 7.16
C LEU A 523 -5.75 18.80 6.29
N ARG A 524 -6.92 19.17 6.81
CA ARG A 524 -8.19 19.11 6.06
C ARG A 524 -8.20 20.08 4.89
N LEU A 525 -7.80 21.32 5.12
CA LEU A 525 -7.74 22.37 4.10
C LEU A 525 -6.59 22.13 3.12
N GLU A 526 -5.45 21.62 3.59
CA GLU A 526 -4.33 21.15 2.76
C GLU A 526 -4.79 20.09 1.75
N HIS A 527 -5.48 19.03 2.21
CA HIS A 527 -6.00 18.01 1.29
C HIS A 527 -7.03 18.57 0.30
N GLU A 528 -7.86 19.55 0.70
CA GLU A 528 -8.79 20.21 -0.22
C GLU A 528 -8.05 21.00 -1.29
N ALA A 529 -7.08 21.81 -0.89
CA ALA A 529 -6.23 22.60 -1.77
C ALA A 529 -5.48 21.75 -2.78
N VAL A 530 -4.80 20.71 -2.31
CA VAL A 530 -4.09 19.75 -3.17
C VAL A 530 -5.05 19.14 -4.19
N LEU A 531 -6.24 18.69 -3.76
CA LEU A 531 -7.22 18.14 -4.69
C LEU A 531 -7.69 19.16 -5.72
N LEU A 532 -8.05 20.38 -5.31
CA LEU A 532 -8.60 21.39 -6.22
C LEU A 532 -7.62 21.73 -7.34
N VAL A 533 -6.35 21.95 -7.00
CA VAL A 533 -5.30 22.25 -7.98
C VAL A 533 -5.03 21.06 -8.89
N MET A 534 -4.82 19.85 -8.34
CA MET A 534 -4.55 18.66 -9.16
C MET A 534 -5.71 18.35 -10.12
N ALA A 535 -6.95 18.33 -9.60
CA ALA A 535 -8.12 17.99 -10.38
C ALA A 535 -8.44 19.06 -11.44
N GLY A 536 -8.24 20.34 -11.11
CA GLY A 536 -8.44 21.45 -12.04
C GLY A 536 -7.36 21.58 -13.11
N THR A 537 -6.17 21.00 -12.90
CA THR A 537 -5.07 21.06 -13.86
C THR A 537 -5.19 19.99 -14.94
N ASP A 538 -5.07 18.71 -14.59
CA ASP A 538 -4.94 17.63 -15.59
C ASP A 538 -6.19 17.46 -16.45
N SER A 539 -7.37 17.59 -15.83
CA SER A 539 -8.62 17.22 -16.47
C SER A 539 -9.01 18.18 -17.60
N THR A 540 -8.83 19.49 -17.36
CA THR A 540 -9.07 20.54 -18.36
C THR A 540 -7.95 20.55 -19.40
N ALA A 541 -6.69 20.45 -18.98
CA ALA A 541 -5.53 20.33 -19.88
C ALA A 541 -5.70 19.19 -20.89
N LYS A 542 -6.06 18.00 -20.41
CA LYS A 542 -6.30 16.85 -21.27
C LYS A 542 -7.47 17.07 -22.23
N SER A 543 -8.57 17.65 -21.75
CA SER A 543 -9.75 17.88 -22.60
C SER A 543 -9.47 18.93 -23.69
N MET A 544 -8.71 19.98 -23.38
CA MET A 544 -8.23 20.98 -24.35
C MET A 544 -7.29 20.33 -25.38
N ALA A 545 -6.38 19.47 -24.93
CA ALA A 545 -5.44 18.79 -25.82
C ALA A 545 -6.17 17.83 -26.77
N VAL A 546 -7.08 17.00 -26.25
CA VAL A 546 -7.91 16.08 -27.04
C VAL A 546 -8.75 16.85 -28.06
N ALA A 547 -9.40 17.95 -27.66
CA ALA A 547 -10.15 18.81 -28.58
C ALA A 547 -9.29 19.28 -29.74
N HIS A 548 -8.12 19.85 -29.45
CA HIS A 548 -7.22 20.37 -30.47
C HIS A 548 -6.67 19.28 -31.38
N PHE A 549 -6.26 18.14 -30.85
CA PHE A 549 -5.79 17.03 -31.68
C PHE A 549 -6.85 16.64 -32.73
N TYR A 550 -8.09 16.41 -32.30
CA TYR A 550 -9.14 15.99 -33.23
C TYR A 550 -9.55 17.09 -34.20
N LEU A 551 -9.51 18.37 -33.82
CA LEU A 551 -9.73 19.48 -34.75
C LEU A 551 -8.65 19.52 -35.83
N LEU A 552 -7.38 19.39 -35.46
CA LEU A 552 -6.26 19.35 -36.41
C LEU A 552 -6.26 18.09 -37.29
N ALA A 553 -6.74 16.96 -36.77
CA ALA A 553 -6.88 15.72 -37.52
C ALA A 553 -8.10 15.71 -38.46
N ASN A 554 -9.08 16.60 -38.25
CA ASN A 554 -10.33 16.65 -39.02
C ASN A 554 -10.57 18.05 -39.61
N PRO A 555 -9.95 18.40 -40.75
CA PRO A 555 -10.05 19.72 -41.35
C PRO A 555 -11.48 20.19 -41.60
N GLN A 556 -12.39 19.29 -42.01
CA GLN A 556 -13.80 19.63 -42.25
C GLN A 556 -14.51 20.11 -40.98
N VAL A 557 -14.25 19.43 -39.85
CA VAL A 557 -14.81 19.80 -38.55
C VAL A 557 -14.28 21.15 -38.11
N MET A 558 -12.97 21.37 -38.26
CA MET A 558 -12.29 22.61 -37.93
C MET A 558 -12.75 23.79 -38.79
N THR A 559 -12.90 23.61 -40.11
CA THR A 559 -13.43 24.64 -41.01
C THR A 559 -14.84 25.06 -40.62
N ARG A 560 -15.72 24.10 -40.31
CA ARG A 560 -17.09 24.42 -39.87
C ARG A 560 -17.12 25.14 -38.53
N LEU A 561 -16.26 24.75 -37.59
CA LEU A 561 -16.12 25.44 -36.31
C LEU A 561 -15.64 26.88 -36.48
N ARG A 562 -14.62 27.10 -37.31
CA ARG A 562 -14.13 28.45 -37.64
C ARG A 562 -15.21 29.32 -38.29
N ALA A 563 -15.99 28.76 -39.21
CA ALA A 563 -17.09 29.48 -39.85
C ALA A 563 -18.18 29.91 -38.85
N GLU A 564 -18.47 29.10 -37.84
CA GLU A 564 -19.39 29.48 -36.76
C GLU A 564 -18.77 30.56 -35.84
N LEU A 565 -17.47 30.47 -35.53
CA LEU A 565 -16.78 31.47 -34.70
C LEU A 565 -16.67 32.85 -35.38
N GLN A 566 -16.60 32.90 -36.71
CA GLN A 566 -16.58 34.15 -37.49
C GLN A 566 -17.84 35.01 -37.33
N THR A 567 -18.93 34.47 -36.76
CA THR A 567 -20.13 35.28 -36.47
C THR A 567 -19.97 36.16 -35.23
N LEU A 568 -18.92 35.95 -34.44
CA LEU A 568 -18.64 36.70 -33.22
C LEU A 568 -17.46 37.67 -33.42
N SER A 569 -17.20 38.50 -32.40
CA SER A 569 -16.00 39.35 -32.37
C SER A 569 -14.72 38.51 -32.22
N ALA A 570 -13.56 39.12 -32.46
CA ALA A 570 -12.26 38.45 -32.37
C ALA A 570 -11.89 37.95 -30.95
N ALA A 571 -12.55 38.46 -29.92
CA ALA A 571 -12.36 38.09 -28.52
C ALA A 571 -13.74 37.88 -27.86
N PRO A 572 -14.46 36.80 -28.22
CA PRO A 572 -15.80 36.55 -27.72
C PRO A 572 -15.75 36.16 -26.25
N SER A 573 -16.76 36.60 -25.50
CA SER A 573 -16.95 36.20 -24.11
C SER A 573 -17.38 34.73 -24.01
N TRP A 574 -17.19 34.13 -22.84
CA TRP A 574 -17.65 32.76 -22.57
C TRP A 574 -19.17 32.63 -22.82
N ALA A 575 -19.94 33.63 -22.40
CA ALA A 575 -21.39 33.64 -22.58
C ALA A 575 -21.83 33.62 -24.06
N GLU A 576 -21.09 34.32 -24.93
CA GLU A 576 -21.35 34.30 -26.38
C GLU A 576 -20.98 32.95 -27.00
N LEU A 577 -19.83 32.38 -26.64
CA LEU A 577 -19.39 31.07 -27.12
C LEU A 577 -20.35 29.95 -26.72
N GLU A 578 -20.95 30.01 -25.53
CA GLU A 578 -21.98 29.06 -25.09
C GLU A 578 -23.26 29.08 -25.92
N GLN A 579 -23.54 30.14 -26.69
CA GLN A 579 -24.70 30.17 -27.57
C GLN A 579 -24.45 29.46 -28.91
N LEU A 580 -23.19 29.17 -29.25
CA LEU A 580 -22.84 28.56 -30.53
C LEU A 580 -23.10 27.05 -30.51
N PRO A 581 -24.08 26.53 -31.26
CA PRO A 581 -24.52 25.14 -31.15
C PRO A 581 -23.44 24.15 -31.60
N TYR A 582 -22.73 24.41 -32.70
CA TYR A 582 -21.71 23.50 -33.20
C TYR A 582 -20.44 23.54 -32.33
N PHE A 583 -20.06 24.70 -31.80
CA PHE A 583 -18.99 24.85 -30.82
C PHE A 583 -19.27 24.02 -29.56
N ASN A 584 -20.46 24.14 -28.98
CA ASN A 584 -20.89 23.30 -27.85
C ASN A 584 -20.84 21.80 -28.18
N ALA A 585 -21.16 21.43 -29.42
CA ALA A 585 -21.09 20.05 -29.89
C ALA A 585 -19.64 19.55 -29.99
N VAL A 586 -18.71 20.38 -30.45
CA VAL A 586 -17.27 20.07 -30.48
C VAL A 586 -16.73 19.87 -29.06
N VAL A 587 -17.04 20.76 -28.12
CA VAL A 587 -16.60 20.63 -26.72
C VAL A 587 -17.19 19.37 -26.07
N ALA A 588 -18.46 19.07 -26.31
CA ALA A 588 -19.10 17.86 -25.80
C ALA A 588 -18.43 16.59 -26.34
N GLU A 589 -18.09 16.55 -27.63
CA GLU A 589 -17.42 15.41 -28.26
C GLU A 589 -15.98 15.25 -27.77
N ALA A 590 -15.24 16.34 -27.61
CA ALA A 590 -13.91 16.33 -27.02
C ALA A 590 -13.93 15.76 -25.59
N ASN A 591 -14.86 16.21 -24.76
CA ASN A 591 -15.03 15.66 -23.41
C ASN A 591 -15.46 14.19 -23.42
N ARG A 592 -16.25 13.74 -24.42
CA ARG A 592 -16.62 12.32 -24.55
C ARG A 592 -15.37 11.47 -24.82
N LEU A 593 -14.52 11.92 -25.74
CA LEU A 593 -13.30 11.21 -26.14
C LEU A 593 -12.10 11.44 -25.21
N SER A 594 -12.15 12.41 -24.30
CA SER A 594 -11.20 12.52 -23.19
C SER A 594 -11.48 11.52 -22.07
N PHE A 595 -12.70 10.96 -22.04
CA PHE A 595 -13.27 10.01 -21.08
C PHE A 595 -13.36 10.49 -19.62
N GLY A 596 -12.91 11.72 -19.32
CA GLY A 596 -12.83 12.22 -17.96
C GLY A 596 -12.06 11.26 -17.03
N VAL A 597 -12.62 11.03 -15.84
CA VAL A 597 -12.11 10.03 -14.89
C VAL A 597 -12.54 8.63 -15.35
N THR A 598 -11.57 7.81 -15.74
CA THR A 598 -11.77 6.46 -16.31
C THR A 598 -11.85 5.36 -15.27
N ALA A 599 -11.49 5.65 -14.01
CA ALA A 599 -11.73 4.74 -12.90
C ALA A 599 -13.20 4.31 -12.83
N ARG A 600 -13.48 3.13 -12.27
CA ARG A 600 -14.82 2.54 -12.20
C ARG A 600 -15.80 3.31 -11.28
N LEU A 601 -15.29 4.25 -10.49
CA LEU A 601 -16.06 5.20 -9.67
C LEU A 601 -17.20 4.53 -8.88
N CYS A 602 -16.91 3.47 -8.13
CA CYS A 602 -17.90 2.70 -7.40
C CYS A 602 -18.73 3.58 -6.46
N ARG A 603 -20.00 3.22 -6.34
CA ARG A 603 -20.92 3.74 -5.34
C ARG A 603 -21.51 2.60 -4.53
N ILE A 604 -21.69 2.84 -3.25
CA ILE A 604 -22.36 1.93 -2.32
C ILE A 604 -23.68 2.59 -1.94
N ALA A 605 -24.77 1.86 -2.11
CA ALA A 605 -26.06 2.19 -1.51
C ALA A 605 -26.09 1.58 -0.10
N PRO A 606 -25.95 2.37 0.98
CA PRO A 606 -25.74 1.81 2.33
C PRO A 606 -27.01 1.20 2.93
N GLU A 607 -28.18 1.72 2.55
CA GLU A 607 -29.48 1.42 3.16
C GLU A 607 -30.49 0.84 2.15
N GLU A 608 -30.13 0.80 0.87
CA GLU A 608 -31.03 0.50 -0.24
C GLU A 608 -30.57 -0.76 -0.98
N ILE A 609 -31.51 -1.68 -1.23
CA ILE A 609 -31.33 -2.80 -2.14
C ILE A 609 -31.53 -2.29 -3.56
N LEU A 610 -30.55 -2.49 -4.44
CA LEU A 610 -30.67 -2.10 -5.84
C LEU A 610 -31.22 -3.26 -6.66
N MET A 611 -32.26 -3.00 -7.45
CA MET A 611 -32.89 -3.99 -8.32
C MET A 611 -32.47 -3.73 -9.76
N TYR A 612 -31.85 -4.73 -10.41
CA TYR A 612 -31.44 -4.65 -11.81
C TYR A 612 -31.89 -5.88 -12.59
N LYS A 613 -32.88 -5.73 -13.50
CA LYS A 613 -33.38 -6.81 -14.38
C LYS A 613 -33.58 -8.17 -13.69
N GLY A 614 -34.18 -8.16 -12.50
CA GLY A 614 -34.45 -9.37 -11.70
C GLY A 614 -33.31 -9.78 -10.73
N TYR A 615 -32.13 -9.18 -10.85
CA TYR A 615 -31.07 -9.32 -9.85
C TYR A 615 -31.31 -8.37 -8.67
N CYS A 616 -31.18 -8.93 -7.46
CA CYS A 616 -31.20 -8.20 -6.21
C CYS A 616 -29.75 -7.96 -5.77
N ILE A 617 -29.33 -6.70 -5.74
CA ILE A 617 -28.01 -6.28 -5.28
C ILE A 617 -28.14 -5.78 -3.84
N PRO A 618 -27.58 -6.50 -2.85
CA PRO A 618 -27.73 -6.16 -1.45
C PRO A 618 -27.18 -4.78 -1.10
N ALA A 619 -27.80 -4.11 -0.13
CA ALA A 619 -27.25 -2.90 0.47
C ALA A 619 -25.81 -3.13 0.98
N GLY A 620 -24.96 -2.11 0.85
CA GLY A 620 -23.54 -2.21 1.17
C GLY A 620 -22.66 -2.75 0.04
N THR A 621 -23.24 -3.21 -1.07
CA THR A 621 -22.48 -3.71 -2.24
C THR A 621 -21.93 -2.54 -3.07
N PRO A 622 -20.61 -2.50 -3.36
CA PRO A 622 -20.04 -1.61 -4.37
C PRO A 622 -20.56 -1.93 -5.78
N VAL A 623 -21.20 -0.96 -6.41
CA VAL A 623 -21.65 -1.03 -7.81
C VAL A 623 -20.95 0.04 -8.64
N SER A 624 -20.48 -0.32 -9.83
CA SER A 624 -19.74 0.56 -10.73
C SER A 624 -20.23 0.51 -12.17
N MET A 625 -19.89 1.56 -12.90
CA MET A 625 -19.87 1.62 -14.35
C MET A 625 -18.65 2.45 -14.76
N THR A 626 -18.07 2.16 -15.92
CA THR A 626 -16.93 2.91 -16.45
C THR A 626 -17.36 3.89 -17.53
N THR A 627 -16.70 5.04 -17.59
CA THR A 627 -16.90 6.01 -18.69
C THR A 627 -16.58 5.38 -20.04
N LEU A 628 -15.64 4.42 -20.09
CA LEU A 628 -15.39 3.59 -21.28
C LEU A 628 -16.66 2.92 -21.79
N CYS A 629 -17.36 2.18 -20.92
CA CYS A 629 -18.59 1.48 -21.30
C CYS A 629 -19.69 2.47 -21.73
N ALA A 630 -19.89 3.56 -20.98
CA ALA A 630 -20.92 4.54 -21.30
C ALA A 630 -20.67 5.28 -22.62
N HIS A 631 -19.44 5.76 -22.84
CA HIS A 631 -19.09 6.56 -24.02
C HIS A 631 -18.83 5.72 -25.28
N THR A 632 -18.63 4.40 -25.13
CA THR A 632 -18.46 3.45 -26.25
C THR A 632 -19.63 2.50 -26.45
N ASN A 633 -20.76 2.78 -25.80
CA ASN A 633 -22.01 2.07 -26.05
C ASN A 633 -22.54 2.43 -27.45
N GLU A 634 -22.43 1.52 -28.40
CA GLU A 634 -22.77 1.76 -29.81
C GLU A 634 -24.26 2.09 -30.04
N THR A 635 -25.15 1.62 -29.15
CA THR A 635 -26.57 1.96 -29.21
C THR A 635 -26.82 3.46 -29.00
N ASN A 636 -26.01 4.11 -28.15
CA ASN A 636 -26.13 5.54 -27.86
C ASN A 636 -25.15 6.40 -28.66
N PHE A 637 -23.97 5.86 -28.93
CA PHE A 637 -22.89 6.51 -29.67
C PHE A 637 -22.42 5.60 -30.81
N PRO A 638 -23.15 5.57 -31.95
CA PRO A 638 -22.69 4.88 -33.15
C PRO A 638 -21.31 5.40 -33.58
N ASP A 639 -20.46 4.49 -34.05
CA ASP A 639 -19.05 4.71 -34.32
C ASP A 639 -18.38 5.48 -33.17
N PRO A 640 -18.30 4.88 -31.97
CA PRO A 640 -18.00 5.61 -30.74
C PRO A 640 -16.57 6.17 -30.71
N TRP A 641 -15.66 5.69 -31.54
CA TRP A 641 -14.28 6.20 -31.58
C TRP A 641 -14.11 7.37 -32.55
N THR A 642 -15.09 7.61 -33.43
CA THR A 642 -15.05 8.72 -34.38
C THR A 642 -15.38 10.03 -33.69
N PHE A 643 -14.54 11.05 -33.88
CA PHE A 643 -14.82 12.41 -33.45
C PHE A 643 -15.90 13.04 -34.35
N ASN A 644 -17.14 13.01 -33.87
CA ASN A 644 -18.28 13.50 -34.64
C ASN A 644 -19.14 14.45 -33.79
N PRO A 645 -18.95 15.78 -33.91
CA PRO A 645 -19.77 16.76 -33.21
C PRO A 645 -21.28 16.69 -33.55
N ASP A 646 -21.65 16.28 -34.76
CA ASP A 646 -23.07 16.28 -35.18
C ASP A 646 -23.94 15.37 -34.33
N ARG A 647 -23.35 14.41 -33.59
CA ARG A 647 -24.09 13.56 -32.65
C ARG A 647 -24.76 14.35 -31.52
N TRP A 648 -24.30 15.56 -31.22
CA TRP A 648 -24.82 16.42 -30.17
C TRP A 648 -25.86 17.43 -30.65
N LEU A 649 -26.10 17.47 -31.96
CA LEU A 649 -27.06 18.36 -32.60
C LEU A 649 -28.40 17.65 -32.84
N GLY A 650 -29.40 18.45 -33.23
CA GLY A 650 -30.73 17.94 -33.57
C GLY A 650 -31.51 17.40 -32.36
N PRO A 651 -32.63 16.70 -32.62
CA PRO A 651 -33.57 16.27 -31.57
C PRO A 651 -32.99 15.19 -30.63
N ASP A 652 -32.03 14.39 -31.09
CA ASP A 652 -31.38 13.35 -30.29
C ASP A 652 -30.27 13.87 -29.36
N GLY A 653 -29.71 15.05 -29.64
CA GLY A 653 -28.60 15.64 -28.86
C GLY A 653 -28.86 15.68 -27.35
N PRO A 654 -30.01 16.19 -26.87
CA PRO A 654 -30.36 16.19 -25.44
C PRO A 654 -30.40 14.80 -24.81
N ARG A 655 -30.85 13.77 -25.54
CA ARG A 655 -30.85 12.38 -25.06
C ARG A 655 -29.43 11.89 -24.85
N LYS A 656 -28.53 12.11 -25.81
CA LYS A 656 -27.11 11.68 -25.71
C LYS A 656 -26.37 12.36 -24.56
N ARG A 657 -26.70 13.63 -24.24
CA ARG A 657 -26.12 14.34 -23.10
C ARG A 657 -26.43 13.68 -21.76
N LYS A 658 -27.52 12.91 -21.63
CA LYS A 658 -27.83 12.15 -20.41
C LYS A 658 -26.83 11.02 -20.13
N TYR A 659 -26.19 10.49 -21.17
CA TYR A 659 -25.23 9.39 -21.11
C TYR A 659 -23.78 9.85 -21.16
N HIS A 660 -23.54 11.17 -21.24
CA HIS A 660 -22.21 11.75 -21.13
C HIS A 660 -21.78 11.78 -19.66
N MET A 661 -20.65 11.16 -19.37
CA MET A 661 -20.12 10.92 -18.04
C MET A 661 -18.73 11.52 -17.83
N ALA A 662 -18.21 12.38 -18.72
CA ALA A 662 -16.88 12.96 -18.53
C ALA A 662 -16.77 13.75 -17.21
N PHE A 663 -17.87 14.36 -16.77
CA PHE A 663 -17.99 15.05 -15.48
C PHE A 663 -18.64 14.21 -14.37
N ASN A 664 -18.85 12.90 -14.62
CA ASN A 664 -19.67 12.00 -13.81
C ASN A 664 -21.14 12.46 -13.68
N LYS A 665 -21.92 11.91 -12.75
CA LYS A 665 -23.35 12.23 -12.54
C LYS A 665 -23.73 12.23 -11.04
N GLY A 666 -24.97 12.65 -10.77
CA GLY A 666 -25.58 12.58 -9.45
C GLY A 666 -25.07 13.60 -8.44
N SER A 667 -25.30 13.32 -7.15
CA SER A 667 -24.90 14.18 -6.02
C SER A 667 -23.39 14.42 -5.88
N ARG A 668 -22.57 13.65 -6.61
CA ARG A 668 -21.10 13.73 -6.61
C ARG A 668 -20.54 14.07 -7.99
N ILE A 669 -21.33 14.73 -8.83
CA ILE A 669 -20.90 15.31 -10.12
C ILE A 669 -19.76 16.33 -9.91
N CYS A 670 -18.91 16.51 -10.93
CA CYS A 670 -17.79 17.44 -10.92
C CYS A 670 -18.16 18.81 -10.31
N ILE A 671 -17.32 19.31 -9.40
CA ILE A 671 -17.52 20.65 -8.82
C ILE A 671 -17.11 21.75 -9.78
N GLY A 672 -16.00 21.57 -10.47
CA GLY A 672 -15.41 22.56 -11.36
C GLY A 672 -15.96 22.57 -12.78
N ILE A 673 -17.15 22.02 -13.05
CA ILE A 673 -17.67 21.91 -14.42
C ILE A 673 -17.79 23.26 -15.13
N ASN A 674 -18.20 24.31 -14.40
CA ASN A 674 -18.31 25.66 -14.97
C ASN A 674 -16.94 26.27 -15.28
N LEU A 675 -15.96 26.09 -14.38
CA LEU A 675 -14.59 26.56 -14.59
C LEU A 675 -13.95 25.84 -15.79
N ALA A 676 -14.11 24.51 -15.85
CA ALA A 676 -13.65 23.71 -16.97
C ALA A 676 -14.27 24.14 -18.31
N HIS A 677 -15.56 24.46 -18.34
CA HIS A 677 -16.20 25.01 -19.54
C HIS A 677 -15.65 26.38 -19.91
N ALA A 678 -15.50 27.32 -18.96
CA ALA A 678 -14.91 28.62 -19.26
C ALA A 678 -13.52 28.48 -19.91
N GLU A 679 -12.65 27.66 -19.31
CA GLU A 679 -11.31 27.35 -19.87
C GLU A 679 -11.40 26.73 -21.26
N LEU A 680 -12.16 25.64 -21.43
CA LEU A 680 -12.29 24.94 -22.72
C LEU A 680 -12.81 25.85 -23.81
N PHE A 681 -13.84 26.65 -23.53
CA PHE A 681 -14.48 27.50 -24.51
C PHE A 681 -13.53 28.61 -24.97
N LEU A 682 -12.94 29.34 -24.03
CA LEU A 682 -12.05 30.46 -24.35
C LEU A 682 -10.78 29.97 -25.05
N VAL A 683 -10.18 28.86 -24.60
CA VAL A 683 -8.95 28.33 -25.21
C VAL A 683 -9.22 27.76 -26.60
N ILE A 684 -10.26 26.94 -26.79
CA ILE A 684 -10.57 26.37 -28.12
C ILE A 684 -10.86 27.51 -29.12
N ALA A 685 -11.68 28.50 -28.74
CA ALA A 685 -11.98 29.64 -29.59
C ALA A 685 -10.72 30.42 -29.97
N ALA A 686 -9.85 30.74 -29.01
CA ALA A 686 -8.63 31.48 -29.25
C ALA A 686 -7.65 30.72 -30.17
N MET A 687 -7.50 29.42 -29.96
CA MET A 687 -6.59 28.58 -30.73
C MET A 687 -7.08 28.30 -32.16
N MET A 688 -8.39 28.39 -32.43
CA MET A 688 -8.93 28.29 -33.80
C MET A 688 -8.44 29.39 -34.74
N ARG A 689 -7.89 30.50 -34.21
CA ARG A 689 -7.24 31.56 -34.99
C ARG A 689 -5.92 31.14 -35.61
N TYR A 690 -5.30 30.06 -35.14
CA TYR A 690 -3.99 29.64 -35.62
C TYR A 690 -4.12 28.44 -36.55
N ASP A 691 -3.39 28.48 -37.66
CA ASP A 691 -3.18 27.30 -38.49
C ASP A 691 -2.05 26.48 -37.90
N MET A 692 -2.38 25.27 -37.46
CA MET A 692 -1.43 24.34 -36.88
C MET A 692 -1.44 23.03 -37.66
N LYS A 693 -0.30 22.35 -37.67
CA LYS A 693 -0.18 20.99 -38.21
C LYS A 693 0.43 20.08 -37.14
N LEU A 694 -0.15 18.91 -36.94
CA LEU A 694 0.39 17.89 -36.05
C LEU A 694 1.86 17.58 -36.40
N PHE A 695 2.70 17.42 -35.38
CA PHE A 695 4.13 17.18 -35.51
C PHE A 695 4.50 15.94 -34.70
N GLU A 696 4.92 14.87 -35.37
CA GLU A 696 5.28 13.60 -34.72
C GLU A 696 4.25 13.16 -33.65
N THR A 697 2.97 13.30 -34.01
CA THR A 697 1.81 13.02 -33.15
C THR A 697 0.76 12.36 -34.02
N ASP A 698 0.20 11.25 -33.56
CA ASP A 698 -0.90 10.55 -34.21
C ASP A 698 -1.98 10.13 -33.19
N ILE A 699 -2.96 9.34 -33.62
CA ILE A 699 -4.09 8.93 -32.77
C ILE A 699 -3.65 8.16 -31.51
N SER A 700 -2.54 7.42 -31.57
CA SER A 700 -2.02 6.66 -30.44
C SER A 700 -1.46 7.54 -29.31
N ASP A 701 -1.23 8.83 -29.56
CA ASP A 701 -0.84 9.82 -28.54
C ASP A 701 -2.03 10.40 -27.77
N VAL A 702 -3.27 10.04 -28.14
CA VAL A 702 -4.50 10.64 -27.59
C VAL A 702 -5.56 9.61 -27.22
N GLN A 703 -5.61 8.49 -27.95
CA GLN A 703 -6.56 7.41 -27.70
C GLN A 703 -6.38 6.86 -26.29
N PHE A 704 -7.48 6.59 -25.60
CA PHE A 704 -7.44 5.93 -24.31
C PHE A 704 -6.94 4.49 -24.47
N GLU A 705 -5.88 4.12 -23.76
CA GLU A 705 -5.32 2.77 -23.76
C GLU A 705 -5.13 2.19 -22.35
N HIS A 706 -4.78 3.00 -21.35
CA HIS A 706 -4.48 2.53 -20.00
C HIS A 706 -5.21 3.34 -18.94
N ASP A 707 -5.87 2.70 -17.98
CA ASP A 707 -6.55 3.35 -16.86
C ASP A 707 -5.63 3.49 -15.65
N TYR A 708 -5.25 4.73 -15.33
CA TYR A 708 -4.59 5.10 -14.08
C TYR A 708 -5.37 6.24 -13.43
N HIS A 709 -6.64 5.96 -13.11
CA HIS A 709 -7.64 6.90 -12.61
C HIS A 709 -8.17 7.86 -13.68
N VAL A 710 -7.28 8.36 -14.52
CA VAL A 710 -7.59 9.00 -15.80
C VAL A 710 -7.02 8.15 -16.94
N GLY A 711 -7.56 8.32 -18.14
CA GLY A 711 -7.10 7.55 -19.30
C GLY A 711 -5.73 8.04 -19.78
N PHE A 712 -4.84 7.10 -20.08
CA PHE A 712 -3.53 7.36 -20.69
C PHE A 712 -3.52 6.80 -22.11
N PRO A 713 -2.83 7.49 -23.06
CA PRO A 713 -2.45 6.92 -24.34
C PRO A 713 -1.32 5.90 -24.18
N LYS A 714 -0.67 5.50 -25.27
CA LYS A 714 0.57 4.72 -25.20
C LYS A 714 1.56 5.35 -24.19
N LEU A 715 2.22 4.51 -23.40
CA LEU A 715 3.02 4.97 -22.25
C LEU A 715 4.28 5.77 -22.62
N ASP A 716 4.72 5.69 -23.87
CA ASP A 716 5.86 6.46 -24.41
C ASP A 716 5.42 7.72 -25.17
N SER A 717 4.13 8.07 -25.12
CA SER A 717 3.62 9.29 -25.74
C SER A 717 4.34 10.53 -25.19
N LYS A 718 4.74 11.41 -26.11
CA LYS A 718 5.32 12.72 -25.76
C LYS A 718 4.26 13.79 -25.51
N GLY A 719 2.98 13.45 -25.61
CA GLY A 719 1.88 14.40 -25.67
C GLY A 719 1.65 14.92 -27.10
N ILE A 720 0.64 15.77 -27.24
CA ILE A 720 0.19 16.28 -28.53
C ILE A 720 1.08 17.44 -28.95
N ARG A 721 1.84 17.26 -30.04
CA ARG A 721 2.77 18.27 -30.56
C ARG A 721 2.29 18.79 -31.91
N ALA A 722 2.43 20.09 -32.12
CA ALA A 722 2.04 20.75 -33.36
C ALA A 722 3.02 21.86 -33.76
N LYS A 723 3.05 22.21 -35.03
CA LYS A 723 3.74 23.40 -35.55
C LYS A 723 2.72 24.46 -35.96
N VAL A 724 2.92 25.68 -35.48
CA VAL A 724 2.13 26.85 -35.88
C VAL A 724 2.65 27.35 -37.22
N GLN A 725 1.80 27.34 -38.25
CA GLN A 725 2.13 27.73 -39.63
C GLN A 725 1.67 29.15 -39.94
N GLY A 726 0.54 29.57 -39.38
CA GLY A 726 -0.15 30.80 -39.73
C GLY A 726 -1.07 31.28 -38.63
N LYS A 727 -1.55 32.50 -38.78
CA LYS A 727 -2.60 33.11 -37.96
C LYS A 727 -3.62 33.74 -38.91
N HIS A 728 -4.89 33.46 -38.67
CA HIS A 728 -6.01 34.15 -39.30
C HIS A 728 -6.27 35.45 -38.54
N ASP A 729 -6.38 36.54 -39.27
CA ASP A 729 -7.05 37.73 -38.78
C ASP A 729 -8.54 37.38 -38.76
N GLY A 730 -9.10 37.31 -37.54
CA GLY A 730 -10.40 36.70 -37.23
C GLY A 730 -11.55 37.14 -38.13
#